data_AF-A0A178IGE5-F1
#
_entry.id   AF-A0A178IGE5-F1
#
_cell.length_a   1.000
_cell.length_b   1.000
_cell.length_c   1.000
_cell.angle_alpha   90.00
_cell.angle_beta   90.00
_cell.angle_gamma   90.00
#
_symmetry.space_group_name_H-M   'P 1'
#
loop_
_entity.id
_entity.type
_entity.pdbx_description
1 polymer ?
#
loop_
_entity_poly.entity_id
_entity_poly.type
_entity_poly.pdbx_seq_one_letter_code
_entity_poly.pdbx_strand_id
1 'polypeptide(L)'
;MHPVKPDASYMRAVMAAAADYHVDSFEICGDAHSSTGGLEGAIRFRDYPEAAAMLDFAETGATIAALNEVVGLARQSGRPVYYWHREVMVPPEVVATVRGLLDADGEFDLLGAAYHELLRSKIREFFDHVPDMDGLVLTLTESNYSVIHNSNQERYSPPLVIEKIITTFAEELEQLGKRFILRSFGSIGRDYEDILAGVERVDARHKLEIETKITPYDFSPFLPMNGYLRRSGHAALSAEYDSIGEFLGAGYLPAADPERVIECVRHARAAGASRHVIRVDRIGHATFEGPQAVNLLAFDRAIRDADATAEEIWKEWSARRWQSCGMEMTHIMRQGIEMVKKTHFIAGCVIFHAFPIDPALKWIKASGILSLFKPGFDLARHIGMWGIKTEGTAPSREALLVEKAMAVELAEKNLAALGTLRESLPSGEYEIARTAWGNAVVVTRLVYQWSRCVCAYFNDMDDLVQGSPSLAAEISEARACFEQVLGGAALVEAGKASESHVVHRHEYSNDASQDDCIEAAYAAPLWRIIQLLRMEYDAELAERMRWRAMPGIVDYIVCGGVGDDWRVRRYMHASHARLEGGRVSRAAGNRVFPNGFIECELALPPGGRARLRVEGDKTKSAGLSLAIDGGPAVAVAYDENGRFECELAPASGHSSAEQQGLVTIRLQKSGADYPWIYGIGTLTVS
;
A
#
# COMPACT_ATOMS: atom_id res chain seq x y z
N MET A 1 -16.80 7.13 2.08
CA MET A 1 -15.88 8.27 1.79
C MET A 1 -14.44 7.80 1.99
N HIS A 2 -13.47 8.28 1.21
CA HIS A 2 -12.02 8.02 1.36
C HIS A 2 -11.42 9.04 2.35
N PRO A 3 -10.12 9.03 2.76
CA PRO A 3 -9.61 9.89 3.78
C PRO A 3 -9.40 11.31 3.31
N VAL A 4 -10.55 11.97 3.22
CA VAL A 4 -10.73 13.40 3.26
C VAL A 4 -11.39 13.74 4.60
N LYS A 5 -11.17 14.96 5.07
CA LYS A 5 -11.85 15.46 6.27
C LYS A 5 -13.38 15.35 6.07
N PRO A 6 -14.16 14.99 7.11
CA PRO A 6 -15.61 14.97 7.01
C PRO A 6 -16.15 16.32 6.52
N ASP A 7 -16.98 16.28 5.48
CA ASP A 7 -17.55 17.47 4.86
C ASP A 7 -19.05 17.26 4.59
N ALA A 8 -19.88 18.12 5.18
CA ALA A 8 -21.32 18.09 5.03
C ALA A 8 -21.79 18.48 3.62
N SER A 9 -21.07 19.35 2.92
CA SER A 9 -21.36 19.70 1.52
C SER A 9 -21.17 18.49 0.62
N TYR A 10 -20.06 17.77 0.81
CA TYR A 10 -19.79 16.53 0.11
C TYR A 10 -20.80 15.43 0.45
N MET A 11 -21.14 15.27 1.73
CA MET A 11 -22.18 14.31 2.13
C MET A 11 -23.52 14.58 1.42
N ARG A 12 -23.91 15.85 1.24
CA ARG A 12 -25.11 16.22 0.47
C ARG A 12 -25.02 15.75 -0.99
N ALA A 13 -23.86 15.90 -1.62
CA ALA A 13 -23.62 15.40 -2.98
C ALA A 13 -23.70 13.86 -3.04
N VAL A 14 -23.06 13.16 -2.09
CA VAL A 14 -23.13 11.70 -1.97
C VAL A 14 -24.58 11.23 -1.79
N MET A 15 -25.37 11.89 -0.94
CA MET A 15 -26.77 11.56 -0.73
C MET A 15 -27.62 11.78 -1.99
N ALA A 16 -27.37 12.86 -2.73
CA ALA A 16 -28.05 13.13 -3.98
C ALA A 16 -27.73 12.05 -5.03
N ALA A 17 -26.46 11.67 -5.19
CA ALA A 17 -26.05 10.57 -6.06
C ALA A 17 -26.64 9.23 -5.62
N ALA A 18 -26.68 8.97 -4.31
CA ALA A 18 -27.26 7.76 -3.73
C ALA A 18 -28.79 7.63 -3.90
N ALA A 19 -29.48 8.64 -4.45
CA ALA A 19 -30.89 8.54 -4.81
C ALA A 19 -31.11 7.70 -6.09
N ASP A 20 -30.09 7.59 -6.95
CA ASP A 20 -30.13 6.83 -8.20
C ASP A 20 -29.84 5.33 -8.02
N TYR A 21 -29.47 4.92 -6.80
CA TYR A 21 -29.00 3.57 -6.47
C TYR A 21 -29.65 3.03 -5.19
N HIS A 22 -29.58 1.71 -5.00
CA HIS A 22 -30.04 1.09 -3.76
C HIS A 22 -28.95 1.16 -2.68
N VAL A 23 -28.92 2.27 -1.95
CA VAL A 23 -28.02 2.49 -0.82
C VAL A 23 -28.77 2.36 0.50
N ASP A 24 -28.28 1.51 1.38
CA ASP A 24 -28.87 1.20 2.69
C ASP A 24 -28.14 1.88 3.85
N SER A 25 -26.85 2.19 3.71
CA SER A 25 -26.01 2.76 4.77
C SER A 25 -24.83 3.56 4.20
N PHE A 26 -24.15 4.32 5.07
CA PHE A 26 -22.95 5.07 4.71
C PHE A 26 -21.77 4.74 5.63
N GLU A 27 -20.57 4.66 5.04
CA GLU A 27 -19.32 4.54 5.77
C GLU A 27 -18.41 5.75 5.55
N ILE A 28 -17.98 6.33 6.66
CA ILE A 28 -17.09 7.48 6.71
C ILE A 28 -15.69 6.96 7.07
N CYS A 29 -14.78 6.94 6.09
CA CYS A 29 -13.37 6.74 6.40
C CYS A 29 -12.84 7.94 7.23
N GLY A 30 -13.24 9.16 6.83
CA GLY A 30 -12.67 10.41 7.38
C GLY A 30 -11.17 10.46 7.15
N ASP A 31 -10.44 11.44 7.67
CA ASP A 31 -8.98 11.54 7.50
C ASP A 31 -8.19 10.48 8.29
N ALA A 32 -8.58 9.21 8.15
CA ALA A 32 -8.13 8.08 8.95
C ALA A 32 -6.62 7.94 8.95
N HIS A 33 -5.93 8.40 7.90
CA HIS A 33 -4.49 8.28 7.74
C HIS A 33 -3.65 9.39 8.39
N SER A 34 -4.27 10.44 8.93
CA SER A 34 -3.57 11.49 9.69
C SER A 34 -3.49 11.18 11.18
N SER A 35 -2.73 12.01 11.91
CA SER A 35 -2.67 11.96 13.39
C SER A 35 -3.97 12.39 14.07
N THR A 36 -4.89 12.99 13.31
CA THR A 36 -6.23 13.40 13.77
C THR A 36 -7.33 12.57 13.11
N GLY A 37 -6.99 11.43 12.51
CA GLY A 37 -7.95 10.46 11.97
C GLY A 37 -8.60 9.58 13.03
N GLY A 38 -9.71 8.92 12.67
CA GLY A 38 -10.38 7.95 13.54
C GLY A 38 -10.87 8.56 14.85
N LEU A 39 -10.90 7.77 15.93
CA LEU A 39 -11.39 8.22 17.23
C LEU A 39 -10.53 9.37 17.79
N GLU A 40 -9.22 9.36 17.55
CA GLU A 40 -8.26 10.34 18.04
C GLU A 40 -8.59 11.77 17.57
N GLY A 41 -9.17 11.90 16.38
CA GLY A 41 -9.66 13.17 15.84
C GLY A 41 -10.86 13.77 16.56
N ALA A 42 -11.56 12.97 17.37
CA ALA A 42 -12.87 13.30 17.93
C ALA A 42 -12.94 13.05 19.45
N ILE A 43 -11.81 12.92 20.14
CA ILE A 43 -11.72 12.77 21.60
C ILE A 43 -10.64 13.70 22.19
N ARG A 44 -10.66 13.87 23.51
CA ARG A 44 -9.74 14.71 24.27
C ARG A 44 -8.99 13.96 25.37
N PHE A 45 -9.08 12.62 25.39
CA PHE A 45 -8.45 11.76 26.39
C PHE A 45 -8.85 12.16 27.82
N ARG A 46 -10.15 12.37 28.05
CA ARG A 46 -10.68 12.98 29.29
C ARG A 46 -10.28 12.25 30.57
N ASP A 47 -10.10 10.93 30.52
CA ASP A 47 -9.74 10.10 31.66
C ASP A 47 -8.22 10.10 31.94
N TYR A 48 -7.44 10.77 31.08
CA TYR A 48 -5.98 10.87 31.14
C TYR A 48 -5.53 12.34 31.14
N PRO A 49 -5.81 13.11 32.20
CA PRO A 49 -5.60 14.57 32.21
C PRO A 49 -4.14 14.99 32.03
N GLU A 50 -3.17 14.18 32.48
CA GLU A 50 -1.75 14.44 32.25
C GLU A 50 -1.38 14.35 30.77
N ALA A 51 -1.91 13.34 30.06
CA ALA A 51 -1.72 13.19 28.62
C ALA A 51 -2.45 14.30 27.85
N ALA A 52 -3.71 14.57 28.23
CA ALA A 52 -4.53 15.60 27.60
C ALA A 52 -3.90 17.00 27.69
N ALA A 53 -3.19 17.31 28.78
CA ALA A 53 -2.48 18.59 28.93
C ALA A 53 -1.32 18.78 27.93
N MET A 54 -0.84 17.69 27.30
CA MET A 54 0.26 17.72 26.33
C MET A 54 -0.21 17.69 24.87
N LEU A 55 -1.50 17.46 24.62
CA LEU A 55 -2.06 17.30 23.29
C LEU A 55 -2.67 18.60 22.76
N ASP A 56 -2.61 18.78 21.44
CA ASP A 56 -3.32 19.85 20.75
C ASP A 56 -4.69 19.35 20.28
N PHE A 57 -5.74 20.05 20.70
CA PHE A 57 -7.13 19.74 20.36
C PHE A 57 -7.78 20.83 19.49
N ALA A 58 -6.99 21.72 18.86
CA ALA A 58 -7.50 22.81 18.05
C ALA A 58 -8.47 22.33 16.95
N GLU A 59 -8.17 21.22 16.29
CA GLU A 59 -9.02 20.65 15.24
C GLU A 59 -10.14 19.74 15.77
N THR A 60 -10.01 19.19 16.99
CA THR A 60 -10.94 18.18 17.52
C THR A 60 -12.39 18.69 17.57
N GLY A 61 -12.59 19.94 17.99
CA GLY A 61 -13.93 20.54 18.05
C GLY A 61 -14.57 20.69 16.67
N ALA A 62 -13.77 21.04 15.66
CA ALA A 62 -14.23 21.17 14.27
C ALA A 62 -14.59 19.80 13.68
N THR A 63 -13.77 18.77 13.94
CA THR A 63 -14.06 17.40 13.53
C THR A 63 -15.35 16.88 14.17
N ILE A 64 -15.55 17.08 15.47
CA ILE A 64 -16.79 16.69 16.17
C ILE A 64 -18.00 17.40 15.55
N ALA A 65 -17.91 18.71 15.28
CA ALA A 65 -19.00 19.47 14.66
C ALA A 65 -19.32 18.94 13.25
N ALA A 66 -18.29 18.70 12.43
CA ALA A 66 -18.45 18.18 11.07
C ALA A 66 -19.05 16.77 11.07
N LEU A 67 -18.59 15.87 11.94
CA LEU A 67 -19.16 14.52 12.09
C LEU A 67 -20.64 14.58 12.50
N ASN A 68 -21.00 15.41 13.47
CA ASN A 68 -22.39 15.58 13.88
C ASN A 68 -23.27 16.13 12.74
N GLU A 69 -22.78 17.07 11.93
CA GLU A 69 -23.53 17.56 10.76
C GLU A 69 -23.72 16.46 9.71
N VAL A 70 -22.65 15.73 9.37
CA VAL A 70 -22.68 14.63 8.39
C VAL A 70 -23.63 13.50 8.84
N VAL A 71 -23.54 13.09 10.10
CA VAL A 71 -24.44 12.09 10.68
C VAL A 71 -25.88 12.59 10.68
N GLY A 72 -26.10 13.86 11.05
CA GLY A 72 -27.41 14.50 11.02
C GLY A 72 -28.05 14.46 9.62
N LEU A 73 -27.27 14.71 8.57
CA LEU A 73 -27.73 14.61 7.18
C LEU A 73 -28.11 13.17 6.79
N ALA A 74 -27.24 12.21 7.09
CA ALA A 74 -27.52 10.80 6.78
C ALA A 74 -28.78 10.29 7.50
N ARG A 75 -28.98 10.68 8.76
CA ARG A 75 -30.18 10.32 9.54
C ARG A 75 -31.47 10.88 8.96
N GLN A 76 -31.45 12.06 8.33
CA GLN A 76 -32.61 12.59 7.60
C GLN A 76 -33.04 11.67 6.45
N SER A 77 -32.12 10.86 5.91
CA SER A 77 -32.44 9.84 4.89
C SER A 77 -32.84 8.48 5.46
N GLY A 78 -32.84 8.31 6.79
CA GLY A 78 -33.15 7.04 7.46
C GLY A 78 -32.09 5.95 7.29
N ARG A 79 -30.87 6.31 6.85
CA ARG A 79 -29.75 5.39 6.60
C ARG A 79 -28.73 5.48 7.74
N PRO A 80 -28.29 4.35 8.32
CA PRO A 80 -27.26 4.35 9.36
C PRO A 80 -25.89 4.77 8.82
N VAL A 81 -25.06 5.27 9.73
CA VAL A 81 -23.70 5.73 9.46
C VAL A 81 -22.69 5.04 10.35
N TYR A 82 -21.59 4.57 9.76
CA TYR A 82 -20.47 3.97 10.49
C TYR A 82 -19.19 4.78 10.26
N TYR A 83 -18.34 4.85 11.29
CA TYR A 83 -17.07 5.58 11.25
C TYR A 83 -15.87 4.66 11.36
N TRP A 84 -14.89 4.88 10.50
CA TRP A 84 -13.67 4.09 10.49
C TRP A 84 -12.72 4.49 11.60
N HIS A 85 -12.04 3.49 12.14
CA HIS A 85 -10.96 3.66 13.08
C HIS A 85 -9.89 2.59 12.85
N ARG A 86 -8.63 2.99 13.00
CA ARG A 86 -7.47 2.10 12.98
C ARG A 86 -6.98 1.93 14.41
N GLU A 87 -6.51 0.77 14.78
CA GLU A 87 -5.99 0.50 16.12
C GLU A 87 -4.71 -0.35 15.99
N VAL A 88 -3.60 -0.08 16.69
CA VAL A 88 -3.40 0.82 17.84
C VAL A 88 -3.03 2.25 17.45
N MET A 89 -3.96 3.19 17.60
CA MET A 89 -3.70 4.62 17.39
C MET A 89 -3.55 5.30 18.74
N VAL A 90 -2.32 5.65 19.10
CA VAL A 90 -2.00 6.29 20.38
C VAL A 90 -0.91 7.35 20.14
N PRO A 91 -1.16 8.63 20.46
CA PRO A 91 -0.15 9.68 20.36
C PRO A 91 1.07 9.41 21.26
N PRO A 92 2.29 9.82 20.85
CA PRO A 92 3.50 9.65 21.66
C PRO A 92 3.39 10.22 23.08
N GLU A 93 2.69 11.34 23.25
CA GLU A 93 2.45 12.02 24.52
C GLU A 93 1.64 11.15 25.49
N VAL A 94 0.68 10.37 24.96
CA VAL A 94 -0.10 9.40 25.74
C VAL A 94 0.79 8.24 26.16
N VAL A 95 1.64 7.73 25.26
CA VAL A 95 2.60 6.67 25.59
C VAL A 95 3.59 7.12 26.67
N ALA A 96 4.02 8.38 26.65
CA ALA A 96 4.97 8.94 27.61
C ALA A 96 4.39 9.11 29.03
N THR A 97 3.07 9.30 29.14
CA THR A 97 2.40 9.66 30.41
C THR A 97 1.62 8.50 31.03
N VAL A 98 0.97 7.66 30.22
CA VAL A 98 0.15 6.55 30.70
C VAL A 98 1.00 5.33 31.01
N ARG A 99 1.14 5.03 32.31
CA ARG A 99 1.94 3.90 32.78
C ARG A 99 1.32 2.56 32.38
N GLY A 100 2.17 1.62 31.97
CA GLY A 100 1.78 0.25 31.64
C GLY A 100 1.29 0.05 30.21
N LEU A 101 1.45 1.04 29.33
CA LEU A 101 1.22 0.87 27.88
C LEU A 101 2.38 0.14 27.18
N LEU A 102 3.58 0.18 27.74
CA LEU A 102 4.75 -0.52 27.23
C LEU A 102 5.16 -1.64 28.18
N ASP A 103 5.70 -2.70 27.62
CA ASP A 103 6.30 -3.80 28.36
C ASP A 103 7.77 -3.56 28.70
N ALA A 104 8.43 -4.58 29.26
CA ALA A 104 9.82 -4.50 29.70
C ALA A 104 10.82 -4.27 28.55
N ASP A 105 10.46 -4.61 27.31
CA ASP A 105 11.29 -4.44 26.11
C ASP A 105 10.98 -3.12 25.38
N GLY A 106 10.05 -2.31 25.92
CA GLY A 106 9.61 -1.05 25.33
C GLY A 106 8.64 -1.24 24.16
N GLU A 107 8.11 -2.45 23.97
CA GLU A 107 7.04 -2.72 22.99
C GLU A 107 5.66 -2.51 23.63
N PHE A 108 4.63 -2.32 22.81
CA PHE A 108 3.29 -2.04 23.29
C PHE A 108 2.68 -3.28 23.98
N ASP A 109 2.20 -3.15 25.21
CA ASP A 109 1.59 -4.26 25.96
C ASP A 109 0.13 -4.47 25.53
N LEU A 110 -0.04 -5.12 24.39
CA LEU A 110 -1.33 -5.30 23.70
C LEU A 110 -2.34 -6.17 24.46
N LEU A 111 -1.91 -6.84 25.53
CA LEU A 111 -2.78 -7.62 26.44
C LEU A 111 -2.94 -6.95 27.80
N GLY A 112 -2.23 -5.84 28.04
CA GLY A 112 -2.14 -5.15 29.32
C GLY A 112 -3.41 -4.39 29.69
N ALA A 113 -3.75 -4.38 30.98
CA ALA A 113 -4.97 -3.72 31.47
C ALA A 113 -5.01 -2.21 31.15
N ALA A 114 -3.87 -1.53 31.23
CA ALA A 114 -3.79 -0.09 30.96
C ALA A 114 -4.21 0.25 29.53
N TYR A 115 -3.81 -0.58 28.56
CA TYR A 115 -4.19 -0.40 27.16
C TYR A 115 -5.69 -0.61 26.95
N HIS A 116 -6.26 -1.68 27.51
CA HIS A 116 -7.70 -1.95 27.35
C HIS A 116 -8.58 -0.91 28.04
N GLU A 117 -8.16 -0.34 29.18
CA GLU A 117 -8.86 0.78 29.79
C GLU A 117 -8.78 2.05 28.93
N LEU A 118 -7.62 2.32 28.32
CA LEU A 118 -7.48 3.43 27.36
C LEU A 118 -8.44 3.23 26.19
N LEU A 119 -8.53 2.02 25.66
CA LEU A 119 -9.40 1.71 24.55
C LEU A 119 -10.89 1.93 24.90
N ARG A 120 -11.33 1.47 26.08
CA ARG A 120 -12.70 1.73 26.58
C ARG A 120 -12.98 3.22 26.71
N SER A 121 -12.02 3.98 27.27
CA SER A 121 -12.14 5.43 27.41
C SER A 121 -12.32 6.13 26.06
N LYS A 122 -11.48 5.78 25.06
CA LYS A 122 -11.56 6.31 23.69
C LYS A 122 -12.94 6.08 23.07
N ILE A 123 -13.46 4.85 23.15
CA ILE A 123 -14.76 4.50 22.56
C ILE A 123 -15.91 5.28 23.22
N ARG A 124 -15.95 5.30 24.56
CA ARG A 124 -17.00 5.99 25.31
C ARG A 124 -16.98 7.49 25.04
N GLU A 125 -15.81 8.11 25.09
CA GLU A 125 -15.68 9.55 24.84
C GLU A 125 -16.10 9.92 23.41
N PHE A 126 -15.76 9.10 22.41
CA PHE A 126 -16.19 9.33 21.03
C PHE A 126 -17.73 9.36 20.92
N PHE A 127 -18.42 8.37 21.50
CA PHE A 127 -19.89 8.32 21.44
C PHE A 127 -20.56 9.38 22.32
N ASP A 128 -19.89 9.92 23.33
CA ASP A 128 -20.39 11.10 24.04
C ASP A 128 -20.32 12.36 23.15
N HIS A 129 -19.33 12.47 22.27
CA HIS A 129 -19.19 13.59 21.33
C HIS A 129 -20.04 13.44 20.05
N VAL A 130 -20.26 12.22 19.57
CA VAL A 130 -21.01 11.92 18.34
C VAL A 130 -22.05 10.82 18.61
N PRO A 131 -23.06 11.08 19.46
CA PRO A 131 -23.97 10.06 19.99
C PRO A 131 -24.85 9.39 18.92
N ASP A 132 -25.09 10.09 17.82
CA ASP A 132 -25.95 9.65 16.73
C ASP A 132 -25.25 8.75 15.70
N MET A 133 -23.93 8.54 15.82
CA MET A 133 -23.19 7.57 15.01
C MET A 133 -23.70 6.15 15.30
N ASP A 134 -23.95 5.32 14.28
CA ASP A 134 -24.59 4.01 14.47
C ASP A 134 -23.60 2.87 14.75
N GLY A 135 -22.31 3.08 14.52
CA GLY A 135 -21.28 2.07 14.79
C GLY A 135 -19.89 2.45 14.34
N LEU A 136 -18.96 1.51 14.55
CA LEU A 136 -17.56 1.65 14.17
C LEU A 136 -17.13 0.55 13.20
N VAL A 137 -16.22 0.93 12.30
CA VAL A 137 -15.49 0.04 11.38
C VAL A 137 -14.03 0.00 11.81
N LEU A 138 -13.60 -1.09 12.42
CA LEU A 138 -12.27 -1.25 12.99
C LEU A 138 -11.30 -1.88 11.99
N THR A 139 -10.12 -1.30 11.84
CA THR A 139 -8.98 -1.87 11.12
C THR A 139 -7.83 -2.10 12.10
N LEU A 140 -7.23 -3.29 12.10
CA LEU A 140 -6.12 -3.66 13.00
C LEU A 140 -4.73 -3.51 12.37
N THR A 141 -4.72 -3.14 11.09
CA THR A 141 -3.52 -2.82 10.31
C THR A 141 -3.45 -1.30 10.08
N GLU A 142 -2.33 -0.83 9.52
CA GLU A 142 -2.10 0.60 9.20
C GLU A 142 -2.13 1.52 10.44
N SER A 143 -1.62 1.06 11.58
CA SER A 143 -1.66 1.76 12.86
C SER A 143 -0.26 2.11 13.39
N ASN A 144 -0.18 2.75 14.57
CA ASN A 144 1.09 3.24 15.14
C ASN A 144 1.96 2.09 15.69
N TYR A 145 1.28 1.04 16.15
CA TYR A 145 1.88 -0.15 16.72
C TYR A 145 1.20 -1.38 16.14
N SER A 146 2.00 -2.38 15.79
CA SER A 146 1.48 -3.60 15.17
C SER A 146 0.60 -4.39 16.12
N VAL A 147 -0.57 -4.82 15.64
CA VAL A 147 -1.38 -5.84 16.32
C VAL A 147 -0.93 -7.26 15.91
N ILE A 148 -0.42 -7.40 14.69
CA ILE A 148 -0.20 -8.69 14.02
C ILE A 148 1.28 -9.07 13.94
N HIS A 149 2.18 -8.10 13.73
CA HIS A 149 3.59 -8.35 13.43
C HIS A 149 4.53 -8.18 14.63
N ASN A 150 4.09 -8.57 15.84
CA ASN A 150 4.86 -8.44 17.08
C ASN A 150 6.22 -9.16 17.04
N SER A 151 7.26 -8.61 17.67
CA SER A 151 8.57 -9.27 17.73
C SER A 151 8.55 -10.50 18.64
N ASN A 152 7.76 -10.44 19.73
CA ASN A 152 7.54 -11.54 20.67
C ASN A 152 6.17 -12.21 20.44
N GLN A 153 6.09 -13.10 19.45
CA GLN A 153 4.84 -13.81 19.13
C GLN A 153 4.45 -14.87 20.16
N GLU A 154 5.36 -15.30 21.02
CA GLU A 154 5.04 -16.21 22.14
C GLU A 154 4.16 -15.49 23.17
N ARG A 155 4.52 -14.26 23.52
CA ARG A 155 3.72 -13.41 24.42
C ARG A 155 2.50 -12.81 23.72
N TYR A 156 2.70 -12.24 22.53
CA TYR A 156 1.68 -11.52 21.76
C TYR A 156 1.28 -12.32 20.52
N SER A 157 0.76 -13.52 20.74
CA SER A 157 0.21 -14.35 19.66
C SER A 157 -0.88 -13.56 18.92
N PRO A 158 -0.79 -13.36 17.59
CA PRO A 158 -1.71 -12.47 16.89
C PRO A 158 -3.20 -12.82 17.09
N PRO A 159 -3.64 -14.10 17.00
CA PRO A 159 -5.03 -14.44 17.29
C PRO A 159 -5.49 -14.10 18.72
N LEU A 160 -4.60 -14.21 19.72
CA LEU A 160 -4.92 -13.87 21.12
C LEU A 160 -5.04 -12.36 21.32
N VAL A 161 -4.11 -11.59 20.74
CA VAL A 161 -4.18 -10.12 20.78
C VAL A 161 -5.45 -9.63 20.10
N ILE A 162 -5.74 -10.16 18.90
CA ILE A 162 -6.92 -9.80 18.13
C ILE A 162 -8.18 -10.14 18.92
N GLU A 163 -8.30 -11.36 19.46
CA GLU A 163 -9.41 -11.77 20.35
C GLU A 163 -9.63 -10.74 21.47
N LYS A 164 -8.56 -10.29 22.14
CA LYS A 164 -8.67 -9.39 23.28
C LYS A 164 -9.10 -7.98 22.89
N ILE A 165 -8.55 -7.43 21.81
CA ILE A 165 -8.92 -6.11 21.28
C ILE A 165 -10.38 -6.13 20.80
N ILE A 166 -10.76 -7.09 19.97
CA ILE A 166 -12.12 -7.14 19.42
C ILE A 166 -13.16 -7.42 20.51
N THR A 167 -12.82 -8.18 21.55
CA THR A 167 -13.71 -8.35 22.72
C THR A 167 -13.97 -7.00 23.40
N THR A 168 -12.94 -6.18 23.57
CA THR A 168 -13.09 -4.84 24.20
C THR A 168 -13.98 -3.93 23.36
N PHE A 169 -13.80 -3.89 22.04
CA PHE A 169 -14.69 -3.14 21.15
C PHE A 169 -16.13 -3.67 21.19
N ALA A 170 -16.30 -4.99 21.10
CA ALA A 170 -17.61 -5.62 21.07
C ALA A 170 -18.40 -5.34 22.35
N GLU A 171 -17.79 -5.50 23.53
CA GLU A 171 -18.41 -5.23 24.82
C GLU A 171 -18.91 -3.78 24.93
N GLU A 172 -18.07 -2.80 24.56
CA GLU A 172 -18.43 -1.38 24.64
C GLU A 172 -19.51 -1.01 23.62
N LEU A 173 -19.40 -1.49 22.38
CA LEU A 173 -20.38 -1.20 21.33
C LEU A 173 -21.73 -1.86 21.62
N GLU A 174 -21.77 -3.09 22.16
CA GLU A 174 -23.01 -3.76 22.57
C GLU A 174 -23.71 -3.00 23.70
N GLN A 175 -22.97 -2.50 24.70
CA GLN A 175 -23.52 -1.69 25.78
C GLN A 175 -24.13 -0.37 25.26
N LEU A 176 -23.53 0.22 24.24
CA LEU A 176 -23.98 1.45 23.59
C LEU A 176 -25.06 1.21 22.52
N GLY A 177 -25.40 -0.05 22.23
CA GLY A 177 -26.35 -0.41 21.16
C GLY A 177 -25.85 -0.08 19.76
N LYS A 178 -24.53 -0.10 19.54
CA LYS A 178 -23.85 0.28 18.30
C LYS A 178 -23.39 -0.94 17.51
N ARG A 179 -23.33 -0.83 16.19
CA ARG A 179 -22.84 -1.90 15.31
C ARG A 179 -21.32 -1.98 15.36
N PHE A 180 -20.79 -3.19 15.36
CA PHE A 180 -19.37 -3.45 15.24
C PHE A 180 -19.04 -4.15 13.92
N ILE A 181 -18.22 -3.49 13.09
CA ILE A 181 -17.69 -4.01 11.83
C ILE A 181 -16.17 -4.11 12.00
N LEU A 182 -15.59 -5.28 11.74
CA LEU A 182 -14.15 -5.50 11.74
C LEU A 182 -13.68 -5.70 10.30
N ARG A 183 -12.78 -4.83 9.84
CA ARG A 183 -12.10 -5.00 8.55
C ARG A 183 -10.99 -6.03 8.70
N SER A 184 -11.07 -7.12 7.95
CA SER A 184 -10.07 -8.18 7.95
C SER A 184 -8.87 -7.87 7.04
N PHE A 185 -8.54 -6.60 6.83
CA PHE A 185 -7.49 -6.20 5.90
C PHE A 185 -6.11 -6.61 6.40
N GLY A 186 -5.44 -7.49 5.65
CA GLY A 186 -4.08 -7.96 5.89
C GLY A 186 -3.11 -7.52 4.80
N SER A 187 -1.86 -7.21 5.18
CA SER A 187 -0.79 -6.89 4.24
C SER A 187 -0.22 -8.14 3.55
N ILE A 188 -0.29 -9.29 4.22
CA ILE A 188 0.04 -10.62 3.67
C ILE A 188 -1.06 -11.63 3.98
N GLY A 189 -1.00 -12.80 3.35
CA GLY A 189 -2.05 -13.82 3.47
C GLY A 189 -2.19 -14.33 4.91
N ARG A 190 -1.06 -14.41 5.63
CA ARG A 190 -1.03 -14.81 7.03
C ARG A 190 -1.83 -13.87 7.94
N ASP A 191 -1.83 -12.57 7.65
CA ASP A 191 -2.52 -11.57 8.46
C ASP A 191 -4.04 -11.79 8.41
N TYR A 192 -4.59 -12.12 7.23
CA TYR A 192 -6.00 -12.49 7.09
C TYR A 192 -6.33 -13.70 7.97
N GLU A 193 -5.52 -14.76 7.89
CA GLU A 193 -5.73 -15.97 8.68
C GLU A 193 -5.65 -15.70 10.19
N ASP A 194 -4.71 -14.87 10.63
CA ASP A 194 -4.57 -14.50 12.05
C ASP A 194 -5.75 -13.64 12.54
N ILE A 195 -6.25 -12.69 11.73
CA ILE A 195 -7.44 -11.91 12.06
C ILE A 195 -8.68 -12.80 12.16
N LEU A 196 -8.91 -13.65 11.16
CA LEU A 196 -10.07 -14.55 11.14
C LEU A 196 -10.02 -15.54 12.30
N ALA A 197 -8.85 -16.08 12.64
CA ALA A 197 -8.67 -16.96 13.81
C ALA A 197 -8.93 -16.24 15.14
N GLY A 198 -8.64 -14.94 15.23
CA GLY A 198 -9.03 -14.11 16.38
C GLY A 198 -10.54 -13.92 16.47
N VAL A 199 -11.22 -13.71 15.34
CA VAL A 199 -12.69 -13.56 15.28
C VAL A 199 -13.42 -14.82 15.73
N GLU A 200 -13.01 -16.00 15.25
CA GLU A 200 -13.65 -17.29 15.60
C GLU A 200 -13.62 -17.58 17.11
N ARG A 201 -12.73 -16.92 17.86
CA ARG A 201 -12.66 -17.05 19.32
C ARG A 201 -13.70 -16.21 20.03
N VAL A 202 -14.24 -15.17 19.39
CA VAL A 202 -15.09 -14.13 19.99
C VAL A 202 -16.52 -14.15 19.46
N ASP A 203 -16.72 -14.52 18.20
CA ASP A 203 -18.00 -14.42 17.48
C ASP A 203 -19.14 -15.27 18.06
N ALA A 204 -18.83 -16.33 18.81
CA ALA A 204 -19.82 -17.10 19.55
C ALA A 204 -20.42 -16.34 20.74
N ARG A 205 -19.76 -15.26 21.21
CA ARG A 205 -20.13 -14.47 22.39
C ARG A 205 -20.67 -13.09 22.03
N HIS A 206 -20.23 -12.52 20.92
CA HIS A 206 -20.57 -11.14 20.52
C HIS A 206 -21.05 -11.07 19.08
N LYS A 207 -21.95 -10.11 18.80
CA LYS A 207 -22.42 -9.85 17.45
C LYS A 207 -21.47 -8.91 16.73
N LEU A 208 -20.80 -9.41 15.71
CA LEU A 208 -19.94 -8.61 14.86
C LEU A 208 -20.06 -9.02 13.39
N GLU A 209 -19.57 -8.13 12.53
CA GLU A 209 -19.48 -8.35 11.10
C GLU A 209 -18.03 -8.25 10.64
N ILE A 210 -17.63 -9.14 9.75
CA ILE A 210 -16.34 -9.06 9.08
C ILE A 210 -16.55 -8.40 7.73
N GLU A 211 -15.80 -7.33 7.47
CA GLU A 211 -15.69 -6.72 6.16
C GLU A 211 -14.35 -7.11 5.52
N THR A 212 -14.39 -7.72 4.34
CA THR A 212 -13.22 -8.22 3.63
C THR A 212 -13.16 -7.65 2.22
N LYS A 213 -11.99 -7.15 1.81
CA LYS A 213 -11.76 -6.66 0.45
C LYS A 213 -11.99 -7.74 -0.60
N ILE A 214 -12.48 -7.36 -1.78
CA ILE A 214 -12.73 -8.31 -2.87
C ILE A 214 -11.47 -8.85 -3.55
N THR A 215 -10.37 -8.12 -3.44
CA THR A 215 -9.03 -8.54 -3.89
C THR A 215 -8.17 -8.89 -2.68
N PRO A 216 -7.22 -9.83 -2.81
CA PRO A 216 -6.27 -10.10 -1.76
C PRO A 216 -5.36 -8.88 -1.58
N TYR A 217 -4.97 -8.63 -0.34
CA TYR A 217 -4.17 -7.47 0.05
C TYR A 217 -4.96 -6.19 -0.19
N ASP A 218 -4.57 -5.33 -1.13
CA ASP A 218 -5.18 -4.02 -1.33
C ASP A 218 -5.49 -3.77 -2.80
N PHE A 219 -6.79 -3.69 -3.09
CA PHE A 219 -7.51 -3.27 -4.31
C PHE A 219 -6.89 -3.45 -5.70
N SER A 220 -5.82 -4.22 -5.87
CA SER A 220 -5.17 -4.45 -7.15
C SER A 220 -6.08 -5.33 -8.00
N PRO A 221 -6.71 -4.78 -9.06
CA PRO A 221 -7.83 -5.45 -9.73
C PRO A 221 -7.38 -6.65 -10.54
N PHE A 222 -6.08 -6.75 -10.85
CA PHE A 222 -5.51 -7.82 -11.66
C PHE A 222 -4.96 -8.98 -10.84
N LEU A 223 -4.93 -8.90 -9.51
CA LEU A 223 -4.68 -10.06 -8.66
C LEU A 223 -5.85 -11.05 -8.73
N PRO A 224 -5.64 -12.33 -8.38
CA PRO A 224 -6.73 -13.31 -8.24
C PRO A 224 -7.84 -12.83 -7.29
N MET A 225 -9.01 -13.48 -7.33
CA MET A 225 -10.07 -13.20 -6.35
C MET A 225 -9.56 -13.44 -4.92
N ASN A 226 -10.08 -12.68 -3.96
CA ASN A 226 -9.65 -12.85 -2.57
C ASN A 226 -10.10 -14.22 -2.02
N GLY A 227 -9.14 -15.12 -1.80
CA GLY A 227 -9.37 -16.43 -1.17
C GLY A 227 -9.69 -16.38 0.33
N TYR A 228 -9.49 -15.23 0.97
CA TYR A 228 -9.81 -14.98 2.38
C TYR A 228 -11.22 -14.39 2.57
N LEU A 229 -11.91 -14.04 1.48
CA LEU A 229 -13.33 -13.64 1.54
C LEU A 229 -14.19 -14.88 1.80
N ARG A 230 -14.43 -15.15 3.08
CA ARG A 230 -15.25 -16.28 3.55
C ARG A 230 -15.83 -15.96 4.92
N ARG A 231 -16.92 -16.64 5.28
CA ARG A 231 -17.49 -16.52 6.63
C ARG A 231 -16.53 -17.11 7.66
N SER A 232 -16.38 -16.41 8.79
CA SER A 232 -15.67 -16.88 9.99
C SER A 232 -16.69 -17.09 11.09
N GLY A 233 -16.84 -18.35 11.52
CA GLY A 233 -17.87 -18.80 12.46
C GLY A 233 -19.27 -18.20 12.22
N HIS A 234 -19.81 -17.47 13.20
CA HIS A 234 -21.16 -16.88 13.18
C HIS A 234 -21.22 -15.43 12.69
N ALA A 235 -20.08 -14.78 12.45
CA ALA A 235 -20.06 -13.40 12.00
C ALA A 235 -20.80 -13.21 10.66
N ALA A 236 -21.40 -12.03 10.50
CA ALA A 236 -21.88 -11.59 9.19
C ALA A 236 -20.68 -11.28 8.28
N LEU A 237 -20.87 -11.39 6.97
CA LEU A 237 -19.81 -11.11 5.99
C LEU A 237 -20.21 -9.96 5.07
N SER A 238 -19.31 -9.00 4.94
CA SER A 238 -19.34 -7.90 3.98
C SER A 238 -18.17 -7.98 3.02
N ALA A 239 -18.41 -7.54 1.79
CA ALA A 239 -17.37 -7.38 0.78
C ALA A 239 -17.07 -5.90 0.52
N GLU A 240 -15.81 -5.49 0.66
CA GLU A 240 -15.32 -4.13 0.40
C GLU A 240 -14.77 -4.00 -1.03
N TYR A 241 -15.16 -2.94 -1.74
CA TYR A 241 -14.81 -2.65 -3.13
C TYR A 241 -14.27 -1.23 -3.29
N ASP A 242 -13.45 -1.02 -4.31
CA ASP A 242 -13.00 0.28 -4.76
C ASP A 242 -13.54 0.57 -6.18
N SER A 243 -14.46 1.53 -6.33
CA SER A 243 -15.09 1.83 -7.63
C SER A 243 -14.30 2.82 -8.49
N ILE A 244 -13.30 3.49 -7.91
CA ILE A 244 -12.43 4.47 -8.58
C ILE A 244 -11.11 3.81 -8.95
N GLY A 245 -10.64 2.95 -8.07
CA GLY A 245 -9.41 2.20 -8.19
C GLY A 245 -8.20 2.98 -7.73
N GLU A 246 -7.74 2.68 -6.51
CA GLU A 246 -6.48 3.11 -5.93
C GLU A 246 -5.30 2.86 -6.86
N PHE A 247 -5.30 1.75 -7.60
CA PHE A 247 -4.23 1.41 -8.54
C PHE A 247 -4.61 1.69 -10.00
N LEU A 248 -5.79 2.30 -10.22
CA LEU A 248 -6.31 2.64 -11.55
C LEU A 248 -6.17 4.13 -11.89
N GLY A 249 -5.47 4.89 -11.02
CA GLY A 249 -5.19 6.30 -11.22
C GLY A 249 -6.11 7.24 -10.45
N ALA A 250 -6.84 6.75 -9.43
CA ALA A 250 -7.54 7.56 -8.43
C ALA A 250 -8.53 8.61 -8.98
N GLY A 251 -9.09 8.38 -10.17
CA GLY A 251 -10.05 9.29 -10.81
C GLY A 251 -9.46 10.18 -11.90
N TYR A 252 -8.13 10.27 -12.02
CA TYR A 252 -7.46 11.04 -13.08
C TYR A 252 -7.58 10.40 -14.47
N LEU A 253 -7.77 9.08 -14.55
CA LEU A 253 -7.72 8.28 -15.78
C LEU A 253 -9.04 7.55 -16.04
N PRO A 254 -9.40 7.27 -17.31
CA PRO A 254 -10.59 6.50 -17.64
C PRO A 254 -10.35 5.01 -17.34
N ALA A 255 -11.02 4.48 -16.31
CA ALA A 255 -10.82 3.12 -15.83
C ALA A 255 -12.14 2.38 -15.51
N ALA A 256 -13.16 2.56 -16.36
CA ALA A 256 -14.40 1.79 -16.25
C ALA A 256 -14.15 0.31 -16.51
N ASP A 257 -14.65 -0.57 -15.64
CA ASP A 257 -14.55 -2.03 -15.78
C ASP A 257 -15.78 -2.76 -15.19
N PRO A 258 -16.98 -2.59 -15.80
CA PRO A 258 -18.18 -3.31 -15.37
C PRO A 258 -18.02 -4.83 -15.35
N GLU A 259 -17.24 -5.38 -16.27
CA GLU A 259 -16.93 -6.80 -16.37
C GLU A 259 -16.29 -7.33 -15.07
N ARG A 260 -15.24 -6.65 -14.57
CA ARG A 260 -14.60 -7.00 -13.29
C ARG A 260 -15.52 -6.77 -12.11
N VAL A 261 -16.33 -5.70 -12.10
CA VAL A 261 -17.30 -5.43 -11.04
C VAL A 261 -18.26 -6.61 -10.87
N ILE A 262 -18.82 -7.13 -11.97
CA ILE A 262 -19.76 -8.27 -11.93
C ILE A 262 -19.08 -9.53 -11.41
N GLU A 263 -17.86 -9.84 -11.87
CA GLU A 263 -17.08 -10.98 -11.39
C GLU A 263 -16.85 -10.89 -9.87
N CYS A 264 -16.40 -9.72 -9.41
CA CYS A 264 -16.20 -9.38 -8.01
C CYS A 264 -17.47 -9.57 -7.16
N VAL A 265 -18.62 -9.06 -7.62
CA VAL A 265 -19.90 -9.20 -6.89
C VAL A 265 -20.35 -10.66 -6.86
N ARG A 266 -20.22 -11.40 -7.96
CA ARG A 266 -20.53 -12.84 -8.00
C ARG A 266 -19.68 -13.65 -7.04
N HIS A 267 -18.38 -13.38 -6.98
CA HIS A 267 -17.46 -14.01 -6.02
C HIS A 267 -17.89 -13.77 -4.57
N ALA A 268 -18.19 -12.52 -4.21
CA ALA A 268 -18.65 -12.19 -2.86
C ALA A 268 -19.97 -12.87 -2.48
N ARG A 269 -20.94 -12.92 -3.42
CA ARG A 269 -22.21 -13.61 -3.20
C ARG A 269 -21.99 -15.11 -2.99
N ALA A 270 -21.12 -15.73 -3.78
CA ALA A 270 -20.77 -17.14 -3.62
C ALA A 270 -20.09 -17.42 -2.27
N ALA A 271 -19.31 -16.47 -1.74
CA ALA A 271 -18.72 -16.51 -0.40
C ALA A 271 -19.73 -16.27 0.74
N GLY A 272 -20.97 -15.89 0.42
CA GLY A 272 -22.03 -15.62 1.39
C GLY A 272 -22.01 -14.21 1.97
N ALA A 273 -21.40 -13.24 1.28
CA ALA A 273 -21.46 -11.83 1.68
C ALA A 273 -22.90 -11.31 1.57
N SER A 274 -23.37 -10.64 2.63
CA SER A 274 -24.72 -10.08 2.74
C SER A 274 -24.79 -8.56 2.56
N ARG A 275 -23.66 -7.87 2.64
CA ARG A 275 -23.53 -6.44 2.37
C ARG A 275 -22.32 -6.18 1.47
N HIS A 276 -22.45 -5.19 0.60
CA HIS A 276 -21.42 -4.75 -0.33
C HIS A 276 -21.08 -3.30 -0.04
N VAL A 277 -19.83 -3.01 0.30
CA VAL A 277 -19.35 -1.68 0.66
C VAL A 277 -18.52 -1.13 -0.49
N ILE A 278 -19.06 -0.14 -1.18
CA ILE A 278 -18.44 0.46 -2.36
C ILE A 278 -17.81 1.80 -1.97
N ARG A 279 -16.49 1.90 -2.11
CA ARG A 279 -15.78 3.16 -1.94
C ARG A 279 -16.00 4.04 -3.15
N VAL A 280 -16.77 5.11 -2.96
CA VAL A 280 -17.20 6.04 -4.03
C VAL A 280 -16.35 7.30 -4.16
N ASP A 281 -15.31 7.47 -3.35
CA ASP A 281 -14.42 8.62 -3.35
C ASP A 281 -12.95 8.18 -3.30
N ARG A 282 -12.04 8.98 -3.83
CA ARG A 282 -10.60 8.87 -3.62
C ARG A 282 -10.03 10.27 -3.71
N ILE A 283 -9.35 10.75 -2.67
CA ILE A 283 -8.68 12.07 -2.66
C ILE A 283 -9.55 13.25 -3.16
N GLY A 284 -10.87 13.20 -2.95
CA GLY A 284 -11.82 14.22 -3.43
C GLY A 284 -12.37 13.98 -4.84
N HIS A 285 -12.00 12.88 -5.50
CA HIS A 285 -12.58 12.46 -6.78
C HIS A 285 -13.75 11.53 -6.53
N ALA A 286 -14.96 12.04 -6.70
CA ALA A 286 -16.16 11.23 -6.60
C ALA A 286 -16.36 10.35 -7.85
N THR A 287 -16.64 9.05 -7.66
CA THR A 287 -16.89 8.10 -8.76
C THR A 287 -18.06 8.56 -9.64
N PHE A 288 -19.10 9.12 -9.02
CA PHE A 288 -20.33 9.54 -9.69
C PHE A 288 -20.17 10.82 -10.54
N GLU A 289 -19.03 11.51 -10.42
CA GLU A 289 -18.66 12.67 -11.24
C GLU A 289 -17.60 12.33 -12.30
N GLY A 290 -17.04 11.12 -12.23
CA GLY A 290 -15.91 10.69 -13.04
C GLY A 290 -16.25 9.83 -14.26
N PRO A 291 -15.26 9.56 -15.13
CA PRO A 291 -15.44 8.75 -16.33
C PRO A 291 -15.79 7.28 -16.04
N GLN A 292 -15.58 6.80 -14.82
CA GLN A 292 -15.87 5.44 -14.35
C GLN A 292 -17.23 5.32 -13.63
N ALA A 293 -18.11 6.33 -13.68
CA ALA A 293 -19.42 6.30 -13.01
C ALA A 293 -20.30 5.09 -13.38
N VAL A 294 -20.11 4.50 -14.56
CA VAL A 294 -20.77 3.26 -14.99
C VAL A 294 -20.50 2.08 -14.05
N ASN A 295 -19.38 2.07 -13.32
CA ASN A 295 -19.07 1.04 -12.33
C ASN A 295 -20.13 1.02 -11.20
N LEU A 296 -20.68 2.17 -10.81
CA LEU A 296 -21.74 2.24 -9.79
C LEU A 296 -23.04 1.57 -10.27
N LEU A 297 -23.38 1.77 -11.55
CA LEU A 297 -24.50 1.05 -12.18
C LEU A 297 -24.21 -0.46 -12.23
N ALA A 298 -22.98 -0.85 -12.53
CA ALA A 298 -22.58 -2.25 -12.53
C ALA A 298 -22.74 -2.90 -11.14
N PHE A 299 -22.33 -2.20 -10.07
CA PHE A 299 -22.55 -2.66 -8.69
C PHE A 299 -24.04 -2.82 -8.38
N ASP A 300 -24.86 -1.79 -8.60
CA ASP A 300 -26.29 -1.84 -8.31
C ASP A 300 -26.98 -3.00 -9.05
N ARG A 301 -26.64 -3.21 -10.33
CA ARG A 301 -27.20 -4.30 -11.14
C ARG A 301 -26.73 -5.67 -10.64
N ALA A 302 -25.43 -5.87 -10.48
CA ALA A 302 -24.87 -7.17 -10.09
C ALA A 302 -25.29 -7.59 -8.66
N ILE A 303 -25.51 -6.64 -7.75
CA ILE A 303 -25.95 -6.92 -6.38
C ILE A 303 -27.42 -7.36 -6.37
N ARG A 304 -28.26 -6.79 -7.24
CA ARG A 304 -29.71 -7.11 -7.28
C ARG A 304 -30.04 -8.29 -8.18
N ASP A 305 -29.23 -8.52 -9.21
CA ASP A 305 -29.44 -9.54 -10.22
C ASP A 305 -28.15 -10.33 -10.46
N ALA A 306 -28.16 -11.61 -10.09
CA ALA A 306 -27.01 -12.49 -10.23
C ALA A 306 -26.66 -12.80 -11.71
N ASP A 307 -27.65 -12.67 -12.60
CA ASP A 307 -27.51 -12.96 -14.03
C ASP A 307 -27.11 -11.72 -14.84
N ALA A 308 -27.03 -10.54 -14.20
CA ALA A 308 -26.64 -9.29 -14.86
C ALA A 308 -25.34 -9.44 -15.67
N THR A 309 -25.35 -8.90 -16.88
CA THR A 309 -24.18 -8.92 -17.78
C THR A 309 -23.62 -7.53 -18.02
N ALA A 310 -22.31 -7.45 -18.29
CA ALA A 310 -21.66 -6.16 -18.56
C ALA A 310 -22.23 -5.51 -19.83
N GLU A 311 -22.63 -6.30 -20.82
CA GLU A 311 -23.24 -5.80 -22.05
C GLU A 311 -24.59 -5.11 -21.78
N GLU A 312 -25.43 -5.67 -20.90
CA GLU A 312 -26.68 -5.03 -20.49
C GLU A 312 -26.44 -3.73 -19.74
N ILE A 313 -25.45 -3.70 -18.84
CA ILE A 313 -25.05 -2.50 -18.11
C ILE A 313 -24.56 -1.40 -19.06
N TRP A 314 -23.67 -1.75 -20.00
CA TRP A 314 -23.17 -0.80 -21.00
C TRP A 314 -24.28 -0.27 -21.91
N LYS A 315 -25.21 -1.14 -22.33
CA LYS A 315 -26.37 -0.76 -23.11
C LYS A 315 -27.29 0.19 -22.34
N GLU A 316 -27.57 -0.11 -21.08
CA GLU A 316 -28.38 0.73 -20.20
C GLU A 316 -27.74 2.10 -19.96
N TRP A 317 -26.43 2.12 -19.65
CA TRP A 317 -25.67 3.35 -19.47
C TRP A 317 -25.66 4.22 -20.73
N SER A 318 -25.35 3.61 -21.87
CA SER A 318 -25.30 4.30 -23.17
C SER A 318 -26.65 4.88 -23.56
N ALA A 319 -27.74 4.15 -23.35
CA ALA A 319 -29.09 4.64 -23.63
C ALA A 319 -29.48 5.84 -22.75
N ARG A 320 -28.91 5.96 -21.55
CA ARG A 320 -29.14 7.08 -20.62
C ARG A 320 -28.27 8.29 -20.90
N ARG A 321 -27.00 8.08 -21.25
CA ARG A 321 -25.98 9.15 -21.28
C ARG A 321 -25.50 9.52 -22.68
N TRP A 322 -25.49 8.58 -23.62
CA TRP A 322 -24.80 8.68 -24.90
C TRP A 322 -25.69 8.30 -26.11
N GLN A 323 -26.96 8.73 -26.09
CA GLN A 323 -28.00 8.27 -27.01
C GLN A 323 -27.66 8.33 -28.51
N SER A 324 -26.88 9.32 -28.92
CA SER A 324 -26.48 9.60 -30.31
C SER A 324 -25.21 8.87 -30.77
N CYS A 325 -24.40 8.35 -29.85
CA CYS A 325 -23.05 7.81 -30.10
C CYS A 325 -22.66 6.69 -29.13
N GLY A 326 -23.65 5.95 -28.62
CA GLY A 326 -23.46 5.02 -27.51
C GLY A 326 -22.52 3.86 -27.83
N MET A 327 -22.51 3.38 -29.08
CA MET A 327 -21.61 2.30 -29.51
C MET A 327 -20.15 2.78 -29.53
N GLU A 328 -19.90 3.93 -30.12
CA GLU A 328 -18.57 4.55 -30.24
C GLU A 328 -18.03 4.91 -28.85
N MET A 329 -18.85 5.53 -28.00
CA MET A 329 -18.45 5.92 -26.65
C MET A 329 -18.20 4.69 -25.76
N THR A 330 -19.05 3.66 -25.84
CA THR A 330 -18.80 2.39 -25.14
C THR A 330 -17.49 1.76 -25.58
N HIS A 331 -17.21 1.76 -26.88
CA HIS A 331 -15.95 1.22 -27.40
C HIS A 331 -14.76 1.97 -26.81
N ILE A 332 -14.77 3.31 -26.84
CA ILE A 332 -13.71 4.16 -26.26
C ILE A 332 -13.54 3.84 -24.78
N MET A 333 -14.61 3.88 -23.99
CA MET A 333 -14.53 3.72 -22.54
C MET A 333 -14.04 2.33 -22.12
N ARG A 334 -14.41 1.26 -22.84
CA ARG A 334 -13.89 -0.10 -22.63
C ARG A 334 -12.38 -0.21 -22.84
N GLN A 335 -11.76 0.65 -23.66
CA GLN A 335 -10.31 0.64 -23.84
C GLN A 335 -9.55 1.25 -22.64
N GLY A 336 -10.24 1.98 -21.76
CA GLY A 336 -9.63 2.67 -20.63
C GLY A 336 -8.90 1.72 -19.69
N ILE A 337 -9.53 0.62 -19.29
CA ILE A 337 -8.93 -0.35 -18.36
C ILE A 337 -7.67 -1.03 -18.94
N GLU A 338 -7.68 -1.38 -20.23
CA GLU A 338 -6.52 -1.98 -20.88
C GLU A 338 -5.37 -0.98 -21.05
N MET A 339 -5.67 0.30 -21.31
CA MET A 339 -4.68 1.36 -21.28
C MET A 339 -4.07 1.50 -19.88
N VAL A 340 -4.91 1.66 -18.84
CA VAL A 340 -4.45 1.81 -17.44
C VAL A 340 -3.62 0.63 -16.98
N LYS A 341 -4.03 -0.60 -17.32
CA LYS A 341 -3.27 -1.82 -17.04
C LYS A 341 -1.86 -1.74 -17.62
N LYS A 342 -1.72 -1.31 -18.87
CA LYS A 342 -0.42 -1.16 -19.53
C LYS A 342 0.36 0.05 -19.00
N THR A 343 -0.29 1.04 -18.40
CA THR A 343 0.38 2.18 -17.76
C THR A 343 0.90 1.83 -16.36
N HIS A 344 0.01 1.50 -15.42
CA HIS A 344 0.30 1.38 -13.99
C HIS A 344 0.79 0.01 -13.53
N PHE A 345 0.84 -0.98 -14.43
CA PHE A 345 1.26 -2.34 -14.10
C PHE A 345 2.31 -2.82 -15.09
N ILE A 346 3.18 -3.74 -14.69
CA ILE A 346 4.08 -4.48 -15.60
C ILE A 346 3.68 -5.94 -15.54
N ALA A 347 3.26 -6.53 -16.67
CA ALA A 347 2.73 -7.90 -16.69
C ALA A 347 1.60 -8.13 -15.65
N GLY A 348 0.81 -7.08 -15.38
CA GLY A 348 -0.27 -7.10 -14.39
C GLY A 348 0.17 -6.97 -12.91
N CYS A 349 1.44 -6.70 -12.63
CA CYS A 349 1.95 -6.38 -11.30
C CYS A 349 1.99 -4.87 -11.05
N VAL A 350 1.58 -4.40 -9.87
CA VAL A 350 1.41 -2.98 -9.53
C VAL A 350 2.76 -2.24 -9.47
N ILE A 351 2.87 -1.09 -10.14
CA ILE A 351 4.06 -0.22 -10.08
C ILE A 351 3.97 0.76 -8.91
N PHE A 352 2.89 1.53 -8.85
CA PHE A 352 2.69 2.62 -7.89
C PHE A 352 1.61 2.24 -6.89
N HIS A 353 1.86 2.50 -5.61
CA HIS A 353 0.98 2.07 -4.52
C HIS A 353 0.03 3.16 -4.00
N ALA A 354 0.14 4.37 -4.54
CA ALA A 354 -0.75 5.48 -4.20
C ALA A 354 -0.76 6.51 -5.33
N PHE A 355 -1.84 7.28 -5.40
CA PHE A 355 -1.94 8.51 -6.17
C PHE A 355 -2.45 9.64 -5.25
N PRO A 356 -1.85 10.83 -5.23
CA PRO A 356 -0.59 11.23 -5.88
C PRO A 356 0.59 10.27 -5.65
N ILE A 357 1.46 10.11 -6.65
CA ILE A 357 2.62 9.22 -6.55
C ILE A 357 3.55 9.75 -5.45
N ASP A 358 4.02 8.88 -4.56
CA ASP A 358 5.04 9.23 -3.57
C ASP A 358 6.36 9.60 -4.29
N PRO A 359 6.92 10.80 -4.09
CA PRO A 359 8.14 11.23 -4.77
C PRO A 359 9.42 10.52 -4.28
N ALA A 360 9.32 9.58 -3.33
CA ALA A 360 10.41 8.77 -2.84
C ALA A 360 10.48 7.36 -3.47
N LEU A 361 11.67 6.76 -3.46
CA LEU A 361 11.87 5.38 -3.92
C LEU A 361 11.40 4.32 -2.92
N LYS A 362 10.89 4.72 -1.74
CA LYS A 362 10.51 3.82 -0.65
C LYS A 362 9.61 2.68 -1.15
N TRP A 363 8.48 3.02 -1.79
CA TRP A 363 7.49 2.03 -2.20
C TRP A 363 7.95 1.20 -3.40
N ILE A 364 8.65 1.83 -4.36
CA ILE A 364 9.25 1.12 -5.51
C ILE A 364 10.26 0.06 -5.05
N LYS A 365 11.08 0.38 -4.04
CA LYS A 365 12.03 -0.56 -3.42
C LYS A 365 11.39 -1.48 -2.38
N ALA A 366 10.12 -1.30 -2.03
CA ALA A 366 9.43 -2.14 -1.06
C ALA A 366 8.62 -3.25 -1.75
N SER A 367 7.96 -2.94 -2.88
CA SER A 367 6.94 -3.77 -3.51
C SER A 367 7.43 -4.94 -4.36
N GLY A 368 8.74 -5.06 -4.60
CA GLY A 368 9.32 -6.11 -5.44
C GLY A 368 9.23 -5.84 -6.95
N ILE A 369 8.59 -4.73 -7.38
CA ILE A 369 8.41 -4.36 -8.80
C ILE A 369 9.73 -4.31 -9.57
N LEU A 370 10.84 -3.92 -8.92
CA LEU A 370 12.18 -3.87 -9.53
C LEU A 370 12.64 -5.22 -10.09
N SER A 371 12.09 -6.33 -9.58
CA SER A 371 12.41 -7.67 -10.07
C SER A 371 11.87 -7.95 -11.47
N LEU A 372 10.84 -7.22 -11.91
CA LEU A 372 10.33 -7.31 -13.27
C LEU A 372 11.27 -6.70 -14.31
N PHE A 373 12.28 -5.93 -13.87
CA PHE A 373 13.36 -5.42 -14.72
C PHE A 373 14.54 -6.41 -14.82
N LYS A 374 14.49 -7.55 -14.13
CA LYS A 374 15.46 -8.65 -14.26
C LYS A 374 14.85 -9.79 -15.11
N PRO A 375 15.18 -9.90 -16.41
CA PRO A 375 14.54 -10.84 -17.30
C PRO A 375 14.62 -12.29 -16.81
N GLY A 376 13.50 -13.01 -16.87
CA GLY A 376 13.43 -14.42 -16.50
C GLY A 376 13.42 -14.70 -14.99
N PHE A 377 13.40 -13.67 -14.14
CA PHE A 377 13.28 -13.85 -12.69
C PHE A 377 11.96 -14.55 -12.32
N ASP A 378 12.04 -15.57 -11.47
CA ASP A 378 10.88 -16.33 -10.97
C ASP A 378 10.11 -15.54 -9.91
N LEU A 379 8.88 -15.14 -10.25
CA LEU A 379 8.04 -14.31 -9.39
C LEU A 379 7.48 -15.07 -8.19
N ALA A 380 7.55 -16.40 -8.16
CA ALA A 380 7.17 -17.18 -6.99
C ALA A 380 8.02 -16.84 -5.75
N ARG A 381 9.23 -16.28 -5.96
CA ARG A 381 10.12 -15.78 -4.90
C ARG A 381 9.58 -14.56 -4.16
N HIS A 382 8.55 -13.89 -4.68
CA HIS A 382 7.87 -12.73 -4.08
C HIS A 382 6.56 -13.08 -3.38
N ILE A 383 6.43 -14.31 -2.88
CA ILE A 383 5.31 -14.67 -2.01
C ILE A 383 5.21 -13.71 -0.82
N GLY A 384 4.03 -13.12 -0.62
CA GLY A 384 3.81 -12.10 0.42
C GLY A 384 4.25 -10.67 0.02
N MET A 385 4.68 -10.42 -1.22
CA MET A 385 4.76 -9.06 -1.77
C MET A 385 3.41 -8.69 -2.37
N TRP A 386 2.75 -7.73 -1.75
CA TRP A 386 1.50 -7.21 -2.26
C TRP A 386 1.74 -6.50 -3.61
N GLY A 387 0.93 -6.89 -4.60
CA GLY A 387 0.94 -6.28 -5.94
C GLY A 387 1.73 -7.08 -6.97
N ILE A 388 2.42 -8.16 -6.56
CA ILE A 388 3.11 -9.08 -7.46
C ILE A 388 2.25 -10.31 -7.74
N LYS A 389 2.10 -10.66 -9.02
CA LYS A 389 1.59 -11.96 -9.43
C LYS A 389 2.72 -12.98 -9.30
N THR A 390 2.56 -13.92 -8.38
CA THR A 390 3.59 -14.95 -8.12
C THR A 390 3.68 -16.02 -9.20
N GLU A 391 2.73 -16.04 -10.15
CA GLU A 391 2.71 -16.96 -11.27
C GLU A 391 3.52 -16.41 -12.44
N GLY A 392 4.52 -17.17 -12.90
CA GLY A 392 5.31 -16.85 -14.08
C GLY A 392 6.64 -16.17 -13.80
N THR A 393 7.24 -15.61 -14.85
CA THR A 393 8.58 -15.00 -14.80
C THR A 393 8.56 -13.57 -15.30
N ALA A 394 9.49 -12.75 -14.81
CA ALA A 394 9.70 -11.39 -15.29
C ALA A 394 9.92 -11.33 -16.82
N PRO A 395 9.30 -10.37 -17.53
CA PRO A 395 9.45 -10.21 -18.96
C PRO A 395 10.86 -9.71 -19.34
N SER A 396 11.17 -9.69 -20.64
CA SER A 396 12.33 -8.92 -21.10
C SER A 396 12.08 -7.42 -20.92
N ARG A 397 13.15 -6.64 -20.75
CA ARG A 397 13.06 -5.16 -20.70
C ARG A 397 12.45 -4.59 -21.98
N GLU A 398 12.73 -5.20 -23.13
CA GLU A 398 12.12 -4.83 -24.41
C GLU A 398 10.60 -5.06 -24.41
N ALA A 399 10.14 -6.25 -24.00
CA ALA A 399 8.71 -6.56 -23.93
C ALA A 399 7.96 -5.63 -22.96
N LEU A 400 8.59 -5.28 -21.83
CA LEU A 400 8.09 -4.29 -20.89
C LEU A 400 7.92 -2.92 -21.57
N LEU A 401 8.94 -2.44 -22.28
CA LEU A 401 8.85 -1.14 -22.98
C LEU A 401 7.83 -1.15 -24.12
N VAL A 402 7.66 -2.27 -24.83
CA VAL A 402 6.58 -2.45 -25.82
C VAL A 402 5.21 -2.35 -25.16
N GLU A 403 5.01 -2.97 -23.99
CA GLU A 403 3.76 -2.85 -23.22
C GLU A 403 3.45 -1.38 -22.89
N LYS A 404 4.46 -0.61 -22.45
CA LYS A 404 4.31 0.82 -22.15
C LYS A 404 4.02 1.66 -23.39
N ALA A 405 4.67 1.38 -24.51
CA ALA A 405 4.41 2.05 -25.78
C ALA A 405 2.97 1.81 -26.27
N MET A 406 2.45 0.59 -26.13
CA MET A 406 1.04 0.28 -26.44
C MET A 406 0.06 1.11 -25.59
N ALA A 407 0.40 1.43 -24.34
CA ALA A 407 -0.45 2.28 -23.50
C ALA A 407 -0.56 3.70 -24.08
N VAL A 408 0.55 4.26 -24.57
CA VAL A 408 0.59 5.57 -25.24
C VAL A 408 -0.27 5.56 -26.50
N GLU A 409 -0.12 4.53 -27.34
CA GLU A 409 -0.92 4.39 -28.58
C GLU A 409 -2.42 4.31 -28.27
N LEU A 410 -2.81 3.51 -27.27
CA LEU A 410 -4.21 3.40 -26.85
C LEU A 410 -4.76 4.74 -26.38
N ALA A 411 -4.00 5.49 -25.57
CA ALA A 411 -4.43 6.81 -25.09
C ALA A 411 -4.63 7.82 -26.22
N GLU A 412 -3.66 7.93 -27.13
CA GLU A 412 -3.71 8.87 -28.26
C GLU A 412 -4.84 8.54 -29.23
N LYS A 413 -4.99 7.25 -29.59
CA LYS A 413 -6.04 6.77 -30.48
C LYS A 413 -7.43 7.06 -29.91
N ASN A 414 -7.66 6.78 -28.64
CA ASN A 414 -8.98 6.98 -28.01
C ASN A 414 -9.29 8.46 -27.77
N LEU A 415 -8.30 9.30 -27.43
CA LEU A 415 -8.50 10.75 -27.36
C LEU A 415 -8.88 11.34 -28.75
N ALA A 416 -8.21 10.89 -29.81
CA ALA A 416 -8.54 11.30 -31.17
C ALA A 416 -9.96 10.85 -31.59
N ALA A 417 -10.32 9.60 -31.28
CA ALA A 417 -11.65 9.06 -31.53
C ALA A 417 -12.74 9.86 -30.78
N LEU A 418 -12.52 10.16 -29.49
CA LEU A 418 -13.41 10.99 -28.69
C LEU A 418 -13.61 12.37 -29.31
N GLY A 419 -12.56 12.97 -29.88
CA GLY A 419 -12.64 14.25 -30.60
C GLY A 419 -13.71 14.27 -31.71
N THR A 420 -13.96 13.13 -32.37
CA THR A 420 -14.99 13.02 -33.41
C THR A 420 -16.42 13.00 -32.87
N LEU A 421 -16.60 12.77 -31.56
CA LEU A 421 -17.90 12.68 -30.89
C LEU A 421 -18.34 14.00 -30.22
N ARG A 422 -17.54 15.08 -30.33
CA ARG A 422 -17.78 16.35 -29.63
C ARG A 422 -19.20 16.90 -29.81
N GLU A 423 -19.71 16.90 -31.04
CA GLU A 423 -21.04 17.43 -31.37
C GLU A 423 -22.17 16.44 -31.05
N SER A 424 -21.84 15.16 -30.82
CA SER A 424 -22.80 14.11 -30.52
C SER A 424 -23.03 13.95 -29.01
N LEU A 425 -22.04 14.27 -28.18
CA LEU A 425 -22.12 14.11 -26.72
C LEU A 425 -22.68 15.37 -26.03
N PRO A 426 -23.39 15.23 -24.90
CA PRO A 426 -23.63 16.35 -23.99
C PRO A 426 -22.30 16.99 -23.58
N SER A 427 -22.26 18.34 -23.51
CA SER A 427 -21.02 19.08 -23.27
C SER A 427 -20.29 18.66 -21.99
N GLY A 428 -21.02 18.43 -20.89
CA GLY A 428 -20.44 17.96 -19.63
C GLY A 428 -19.80 16.58 -19.73
N GLU A 429 -20.46 15.63 -20.41
CA GLU A 429 -19.93 14.27 -20.64
C GLU A 429 -18.66 14.30 -21.49
N TYR A 430 -18.68 15.12 -22.56
CA TYR A 430 -17.52 15.29 -23.41
C TYR A 430 -16.33 15.87 -22.64
N GLU A 431 -16.53 16.89 -21.81
CA GLU A 431 -15.43 17.50 -21.04
C GLU A 431 -14.85 16.57 -19.97
N ILE A 432 -15.68 15.78 -19.29
CA ILE A 432 -15.22 14.75 -18.34
C ILE A 432 -14.33 13.73 -19.08
N ALA A 433 -14.83 13.16 -20.17
CA ALA A 433 -14.08 12.18 -20.95
C ALA A 433 -12.83 12.77 -21.59
N ARG A 434 -12.90 14.00 -22.13
CA ARG A 434 -11.78 14.70 -22.78
C ARG A 434 -10.67 14.98 -21.79
N THR A 435 -11.02 15.40 -20.57
CA THR A 435 -10.06 15.62 -19.49
C THR A 435 -9.36 14.31 -19.11
N ALA A 436 -10.13 13.25 -18.86
CA ALA A 436 -9.57 11.95 -18.49
C ALA A 436 -8.65 11.34 -19.56
N TRP A 437 -9.06 11.36 -20.83
CA TRP A 437 -8.23 10.86 -21.94
C TRP A 437 -7.05 11.79 -22.26
N GLY A 438 -7.19 13.11 -22.05
CA GLY A 438 -6.08 14.07 -22.11
C GLY A 438 -5.02 13.76 -21.06
N ASN A 439 -5.46 13.52 -19.82
CA ASN A 439 -4.60 13.07 -18.73
C ASN A 439 -3.92 11.74 -19.09
N ALA A 440 -4.64 10.78 -19.65
CA ALA A 440 -4.09 9.50 -20.06
C ALA A 440 -2.94 9.63 -21.07
N VAL A 441 -3.07 10.51 -22.08
CA VAL A 441 -1.98 10.76 -23.04
C VAL A 441 -0.72 11.28 -22.36
N VAL A 442 -0.86 12.19 -21.41
CA VAL A 442 0.28 12.73 -20.67
C VAL A 442 0.88 11.65 -19.76
N VAL A 443 0.07 11.04 -18.91
CA VAL A 443 0.52 10.08 -17.89
C VAL A 443 1.18 8.85 -18.53
N THR A 444 0.61 8.29 -19.60
CA THR A 444 1.19 7.13 -20.30
C THR A 444 2.60 7.43 -20.83
N ARG A 445 2.83 8.62 -21.39
CA ARG A 445 4.14 9.06 -21.86
C ARG A 445 5.13 9.23 -20.71
N LEU A 446 4.72 9.85 -19.60
CA LEU A 446 5.58 10.05 -18.43
C LEU A 446 6.02 8.72 -17.81
N VAL A 447 5.09 7.77 -17.64
CA VAL A 447 5.38 6.44 -17.10
C VAL A 447 6.24 5.62 -18.06
N TYR A 448 6.08 5.79 -19.38
CA TYR A 448 6.98 5.21 -20.37
C TYR A 448 8.42 5.71 -20.21
N GLN A 449 8.62 7.03 -20.08
CA GLN A 449 9.95 7.62 -19.88
C GLN A 449 10.59 7.17 -18.55
N TRP A 450 9.81 7.09 -17.48
CA TRP A 450 10.27 6.51 -16.21
C TRP A 450 10.74 5.06 -16.40
N SER A 451 9.97 4.23 -17.11
CA SER A 451 10.30 2.83 -17.37
C SER A 451 11.60 2.70 -18.18
N ARG A 452 11.83 3.57 -19.16
CA ARG A 452 13.10 3.62 -19.92
C ARG A 452 14.28 3.95 -19.02
N CYS A 453 14.15 4.92 -18.12
CA CYS A 453 15.20 5.28 -17.16
C CYS A 453 15.54 4.09 -16.24
N VAL A 454 14.54 3.38 -15.72
CA VAL A 454 14.80 2.19 -14.87
C VAL A 454 15.44 1.06 -15.68
N CYS A 455 14.99 0.79 -16.92
CA CYS A 455 15.66 -0.19 -17.79
C CYS A 455 17.14 0.17 -18.03
N ALA A 456 17.44 1.44 -18.28
CA ALA A 456 18.81 1.90 -18.48
C ALA A 456 19.67 1.84 -17.21
N TYR A 457 19.07 2.11 -16.03
CA TYR A 457 19.73 1.86 -14.75
C TYR A 457 20.23 0.42 -14.67
N PHE A 458 19.36 -0.55 -14.96
CA PHE A 458 19.74 -1.97 -14.92
C PHE A 458 20.75 -2.35 -16.01
N ASN A 459 20.65 -1.79 -17.22
CA ASN A 459 21.63 -2.02 -18.29
C ASN A 459 23.03 -1.59 -17.85
N ASP A 460 23.17 -0.36 -17.35
CA ASP A 460 24.46 0.16 -16.89
C ASP A 460 24.96 -0.61 -15.65
N MET A 461 24.05 -0.95 -14.71
CA MET A 461 24.41 -1.62 -13.45
C MET A 461 24.81 -3.08 -13.63
N ASP A 462 24.17 -3.83 -14.54
CA ASP A 462 24.56 -5.21 -14.83
C ASP A 462 26.03 -5.29 -15.34
N ASP A 463 26.47 -4.27 -16.07
CA ASP A 463 27.84 -4.14 -16.60
C ASP A 463 28.77 -3.26 -15.73
N LEU A 464 28.25 -2.71 -14.62
CA LEU A 464 28.93 -1.77 -13.71
C LEU A 464 29.60 -0.58 -14.41
N VAL A 465 28.89 0.03 -15.36
CA VAL A 465 29.43 1.13 -16.16
C VAL A 465 29.57 2.39 -15.31
N GLN A 466 30.78 2.94 -15.23
CA GLN A 466 31.03 4.22 -14.55
C GLN A 466 30.34 5.38 -15.29
N GLY A 467 29.73 6.29 -14.52
CA GLY A 467 29.06 7.47 -15.06
C GLY A 467 27.71 7.23 -15.73
N SER A 468 27.22 5.97 -15.73
CA SER A 468 25.88 5.56 -16.16
C SER A 468 25.42 6.21 -17.49
N PRO A 469 26.14 6.00 -18.60
CA PRO A 469 25.88 6.72 -19.85
C PRO A 469 24.50 6.42 -20.44
N SER A 470 24.00 5.18 -20.34
CA SER A 470 22.66 4.85 -20.82
C SER A 470 21.61 5.54 -19.95
N LEU A 471 21.73 5.47 -18.63
CA LEU A 471 20.81 6.16 -17.71
C LEU A 471 20.84 7.68 -17.93
N ALA A 472 22.03 8.27 -18.10
CA ALA A 472 22.17 9.70 -18.33
C ALA A 472 21.51 10.14 -19.65
N ALA A 473 21.64 9.34 -20.70
CA ALA A 473 20.97 9.59 -21.98
C ALA A 473 19.45 9.54 -21.84
N GLU A 474 18.92 8.50 -21.19
CA GLU A 474 17.47 8.33 -20.97
C GLU A 474 16.89 9.44 -20.08
N ILE A 475 17.59 9.85 -19.02
CA ILE A 475 17.17 11.01 -18.19
C ILE A 475 17.12 12.29 -19.02
N SER A 476 18.10 12.49 -19.91
CA SER A 476 18.15 13.67 -20.79
C SER A 476 16.98 13.67 -21.78
N GLU A 477 16.60 12.52 -22.32
CA GLU A 477 15.47 12.39 -23.24
C GLU A 477 14.14 12.57 -22.49
N ALA A 478 14.00 11.94 -21.33
CA ALA A 478 12.83 12.08 -20.47
C ALA A 478 12.57 13.56 -20.12
N ARG A 479 13.63 14.33 -19.84
CA ARG A 479 13.53 15.76 -19.48
C ARG A 479 12.64 16.55 -20.44
N ALA A 480 12.77 16.34 -21.75
CA ALA A 480 12.00 17.07 -22.74
C ALA A 480 10.49 16.80 -22.62
N CYS A 481 10.11 15.55 -22.29
CA CYS A 481 8.71 15.17 -22.08
C CYS A 481 8.15 15.80 -20.80
N PHE A 482 8.91 15.78 -19.70
CA PHE A 482 8.46 16.38 -18.44
C PHE A 482 8.42 17.92 -18.50
N GLU A 483 9.34 18.56 -19.23
CA GLU A 483 9.37 20.01 -19.40
C GLU A 483 8.13 20.54 -20.14
N GLN A 484 7.55 19.77 -21.06
CA GLN A 484 6.30 20.12 -21.74
C GLN A 484 5.09 20.16 -20.78
N VAL A 485 5.15 19.42 -19.67
CA VAL A 485 4.06 19.30 -18.71
C VAL A 485 4.22 20.28 -17.55
N LEU A 486 5.41 20.32 -16.93
CA LEU A 486 5.67 21.16 -15.76
C LEU A 486 6.12 22.60 -16.13
N GLY A 487 6.70 22.78 -17.31
CA GLY A 487 7.48 23.98 -17.64
C GLY A 487 8.87 24.00 -16.98
N GLY A 488 9.81 24.74 -17.58
CA GLY A 488 11.23 24.67 -17.19
C GLY A 488 11.53 25.04 -15.73
N ALA A 489 10.88 26.07 -15.18
CA ALA A 489 11.11 26.51 -13.79
C ALA A 489 10.57 25.51 -12.76
N ALA A 490 9.35 25.00 -12.94
CA ALA A 490 8.77 24.01 -12.03
C ALA A 490 9.44 22.64 -12.16
N LEU A 491 9.94 22.27 -13.34
CA LEU A 491 10.76 21.07 -13.53
C LEU A 491 12.04 21.09 -12.69
N VAL A 492 12.72 22.24 -12.64
CA VAL A 492 13.91 22.43 -11.81
C VAL A 492 13.54 22.29 -10.33
N GLU A 493 12.44 22.90 -9.90
CA GLU A 493 11.97 22.80 -8.51
C GLU A 493 11.60 21.36 -8.13
N ALA A 494 10.80 20.68 -8.96
CA ALA A 494 10.43 19.28 -8.76
C ALA A 494 11.65 18.34 -8.72
N GLY A 495 12.73 18.70 -9.41
CA GLY A 495 13.98 17.94 -9.41
C GLY A 495 14.80 18.09 -8.12
N LYS A 496 14.60 19.14 -7.33
CA LYS A 496 15.39 19.40 -6.13
C LYS A 496 15.19 18.31 -5.08
N ALA A 497 16.29 17.98 -4.40
CA ALA A 497 16.22 17.16 -3.21
C ALA A 497 15.71 17.98 -2.03
N SER A 498 14.43 17.81 -1.71
CA SER A 498 13.94 18.14 -0.38
C SER A 498 14.48 17.08 0.58
N GLU A 499 15.32 17.49 1.52
CA GLU A 499 15.56 16.76 2.77
C GLU A 499 14.28 16.80 3.60
N SER A 500 13.21 16.16 3.14
CA SER A 500 12.14 15.81 4.07
C SER A 500 12.69 14.68 4.93
N HIS A 501 13.39 15.07 6.00
CA HIS A 501 13.58 14.25 7.17
C HIS A 501 12.19 13.92 7.74
N VAL A 502 11.53 12.93 7.14
CA VAL A 502 10.30 12.35 7.67
C VAL A 502 10.69 11.46 8.84
N VAL A 503 11.11 12.10 9.94
CA VAL A 503 11.51 11.40 11.17
C VAL A 503 10.30 11.25 12.11
N HIS A 504 9.18 11.95 11.84
CA HIS A 504 7.99 11.92 12.71
C HIS A 504 6.62 11.95 12.00
N ARG A 505 6.51 11.85 10.67
CA ARG A 505 5.17 11.72 10.04
C ARG A 505 4.69 10.27 10.08
N HIS A 506 3.38 10.08 10.23
CA HIS A 506 2.78 8.76 10.11
C HIS A 506 3.14 8.14 8.76
N GLU A 507 3.45 6.84 8.76
CA GLU A 507 3.86 6.12 7.54
C GLU A 507 2.81 6.18 6.41
N TYR A 508 1.57 6.50 6.78
CA TYR A 508 0.40 6.63 5.92
C TYR A 508 -0.11 8.07 5.77
N SER A 509 0.50 9.08 6.43
CA SER A 509 -0.03 10.44 6.36
C SER A 509 0.16 11.00 4.95
N ASN A 510 -0.95 11.14 4.22
CA ASN A 510 -1.00 11.85 2.97
C ASN A 510 -1.20 13.34 3.26
N ASP A 511 -0.09 14.09 3.44
CA ASP A 511 -0.13 15.53 3.15
C ASP A 511 -0.21 15.66 1.62
N ALA A 512 -1.39 15.40 1.05
CA ALA A 512 -1.62 15.61 -0.36
C ALA A 512 -1.30 17.08 -0.67
N SER A 513 -0.57 17.33 -1.76
CA SER A 513 -0.54 18.65 -2.35
C SER A 513 -1.98 19.12 -2.55
N GLN A 514 -2.28 20.36 -2.17
CA GLN A 514 -3.61 20.96 -2.36
C GLN A 514 -4.02 21.05 -3.84
N ASP A 515 -3.07 20.83 -4.76
CA ASP A 515 -3.27 20.91 -6.20
C ASP A 515 -3.75 19.56 -6.75
N ASP A 516 -5.03 19.51 -7.08
CA ASP A 516 -5.67 18.39 -7.76
C ASP A 516 -5.43 18.44 -9.28
N CYS A 517 -4.24 18.03 -9.71
CA CYS A 517 -3.86 18.00 -11.12
C CYS A 517 -2.83 16.91 -11.44
N ILE A 518 -2.69 16.56 -12.72
CA ILE A 518 -1.74 15.52 -13.16
C ILE A 518 -0.27 15.94 -12.99
N GLU A 519 0.01 17.24 -12.97
CA GLU A 519 1.34 17.79 -12.70
C GLU A 519 1.79 17.42 -11.29
N ALA A 520 0.93 17.61 -10.30
CA ALA A 520 1.19 17.28 -8.91
C ALA A 520 1.06 15.76 -8.62
N ALA A 521 0.07 15.10 -9.22
CA ALA A 521 -0.20 13.69 -8.98
C ALA A 521 0.80 12.73 -9.66
N TYR A 522 1.35 13.11 -10.82
CA TYR A 522 2.22 12.26 -11.64
C TYR A 522 3.54 12.92 -12.01
N ALA A 523 3.51 14.08 -12.69
CA ALA A 523 4.69 14.59 -13.38
C ALA A 523 5.81 15.01 -12.42
N ALA A 524 5.51 15.81 -11.39
CA ALA A 524 6.51 16.23 -10.42
C ALA A 524 7.07 15.05 -9.60
N PRO A 525 6.25 14.14 -9.04
CA PRO A 525 6.78 12.98 -8.31
C PRO A 525 7.60 12.01 -9.18
N LEU A 526 7.14 11.69 -10.40
CA LEU A 526 7.89 10.81 -11.30
C LEU A 526 9.22 11.43 -11.72
N TRP A 527 9.23 12.73 -12.02
CA TRP A 527 10.47 13.43 -12.33
C TRP A 527 11.45 13.37 -11.15
N ARG A 528 10.93 13.56 -9.93
CA ARG A 528 11.72 13.48 -8.71
C ARG A 528 12.33 12.08 -8.53
N ILE A 529 11.55 11.02 -8.75
CA ILE A 529 12.03 9.64 -8.75
C ILE A 529 13.14 9.44 -9.80
N ILE A 530 12.95 9.93 -11.03
CA ILE A 530 13.96 9.83 -12.10
C ILE A 530 15.27 10.52 -11.68
N GLN A 531 15.21 11.69 -11.04
CA GLN A 531 16.41 12.37 -10.54
C GLN A 531 17.10 11.56 -9.43
N LEU A 532 16.33 10.91 -8.55
CA LEU A 532 16.88 10.06 -7.50
C LEU A 532 17.62 8.83 -8.05
N LEU A 533 17.22 8.29 -9.21
CA LEU A 533 17.88 7.12 -9.81
C LEU A 533 19.38 7.34 -10.03
N ARG A 534 19.82 8.55 -10.39
CA ARG A 534 21.25 8.83 -10.61
C ARG A 534 22.04 8.80 -9.30
N MET A 535 21.51 9.43 -8.26
CA MET A 535 22.14 9.41 -6.92
C MET A 535 22.23 7.98 -6.37
N GLU A 536 21.16 7.21 -6.56
CA GLU A 536 21.10 5.79 -6.18
C GLU A 536 22.06 4.93 -6.99
N TYR A 537 22.22 5.22 -8.29
CA TYR A 537 23.17 4.52 -9.15
C TYR A 537 24.60 4.72 -8.66
N ASP A 538 25.00 5.98 -8.43
CA ASP A 538 26.36 6.32 -7.99
C ASP A 538 26.67 5.68 -6.62
N ALA A 539 25.72 5.74 -5.68
CA ALA A 539 25.85 5.13 -4.36
C ALA A 539 25.93 3.60 -4.42
N GLU A 540 25.07 2.95 -5.19
CA GLU A 540 25.09 1.49 -5.36
C GLU A 540 26.37 1.03 -6.07
N LEU A 541 26.78 1.70 -7.15
CA LEU A 541 28.01 1.38 -7.86
C LEU A 541 29.23 1.48 -6.94
N ALA A 542 29.31 2.55 -6.13
CA ALA A 542 30.38 2.71 -5.15
C ALA A 542 30.38 1.56 -4.13
N GLU A 543 29.22 1.15 -3.61
CA GLU A 543 29.09 0.02 -2.70
C GLU A 543 29.56 -1.29 -3.36
N ARG A 544 29.10 -1.58 -4.58
CA ARG A 544 29.48 -2.77 -5.35
C ARG A 544 30.99 -2.84 -5.60
N MET A 545 31.62 -1.71 -5.95
CA MET A 545 33.07 -1.65 -6.14
C MET A 545 33.83 -1.95 -4.85
N ARG A 546 33.32 -1.50 -3.70
CA ARG A 546 33.92 -1.86 -2.40
C ARG A 546 33.82 -3.36 -2.11
N TRP A 547 32.67 -3.98 -2.37
CA TRP A 547 32.51 -5.43 -2.21
C TRP A 547 33.39 -6.22 -3.18
N ARG A 548 33.46 -5.85 -4.47
CA ARG A 548 34.33 -6.51 -5.46
C ARG A 548 35.82 -6.39 -5.15
N ALA A 549 36.24 -5.31 -4.52
CA ALA A 549 37.62 -5.11 -4.11
C ALA A 549 38.00 -5.94 -2.86
N MET A 550 37.04 -6.58 -2.18
CA MET A 550 37.34 -7.38 -0.98
C MET A 550 38.08 -8.67 -1.36
N PRO A 551 39.25 -8.95 -0.75
CA PRO A 551 39.96 -10.20 -0.98
C PRO A 551 39.09 -11.42 -0.61
N GLY A 552 39.03 -12.39 -1.52
CA GLY A 552 38.31 -13.63 -1.30
C GLY A 552 36.79 -13.55 -1.44
N ILE A 553 36.22 -12.41 -1.90
CA ILE A 553 34.78 -12.32 -2.13
C ILE A 553 34.30 -13.37 -3.15
N VAL A 554 33.24 -14.09 -2.80
CA VAL A 554 32.61 -15.11 -3.66
C VAL A 554 31.31 -14.56 -4.25
N ASP A 555 30.43 -14.07 -3.38
CA ASP A 555 29.17 -13.43 -3.76
C ASP A 555 28.78 -12.40 -2.71
N TYR A 556 27.96 -11.44 -3.10
CA TYR A 556 27.47 -10.40 -2.22
C TYR A 556 26.17 -9.78 -2.73
N ILE A 557 25.49 -9.12 -1.83
CA ILE A 557 24.29 -8.31 -2.07
C ILE A 557 24.52 -6.94 -1.48
N VAL A 558 24.22 -5.92 -2.27
CA VAL A 558 24.13 -4.53 -1.82
C VAL A 558 22.71 -4.27 -1.31
N CYS A 559 22.56 -4.20 0.01
CA CYS A 559 21.25 -4.08 0.64
C CYS A 559 20.64 -2.69 0.39
N GLY A 560 19.44 -2.67 -0.17
CA GLY A 560 18.72 -1.42 -0.49
C GLY A 560 19.12 -0.80 -1.83
N GLY A 561 20.05 -1.42 -2.56
CA GLY A 561 20.31 -1.11 -3.96
C GLY A 561 19.14 -1.50 -4.86
N VAL A 562 18.91 -0.71 -5.92
CA VAL A 562 17.94 -1.00 -6.97
C VAL A 562 18.32 -2.28 -7.73
N GLY A 563 19.62 -2.47 -8.03
CA GLY A 563 20.09 -3.58 -8.86
C GLY A 563 20.06 -4.95 -8.16
N ASP A 564 20.08 -4.97 -6.82
CA ASP A 564 20.04 -6.19 -6.01
C ASP A 564 18.70 -6.39 -5.28
N ASP A 565 17.72 -5.51 -5.45
CA ASP A 565 16.45 -5.59 -4.73
C ASP A 565 15.71 -6.93 -4.96
N TRP A 566 15.86 -7.49 -6.15
CA TRP A 566 15.31 -8.79 -6.56
C TRP A 566 15.92 -9.98 -5.80
N ARG A 567 17.10 -9.80 -5.20
CA ARG A 567 17.80 -10.84 -4.41
C ARG A 567 17.37 -10.87 -2.95
N VAL A 568 16.50 -9.93 -2.52
CA VAL A 568 16.12 -9.74 -1.12
C VAL A 568 14.65 -10.07 -0.91
N ARG A 569 14.37 -11.15 -0.18
CA ARG A 569 13.05 -11.49 0.34
C ARG A 569 12.76 -10.68 1.61
N ARG A 570 11.53 -10.15 1.69
CA ARG A 570 10.96 -9.45 2.85
C ARG A 570 9.42 -9.43 2.73
N TYR A 571 8.73 -8.90 3.73
CA TYR A 571 7.38 -8.38 3.52
C TYR A 571 7.46 -6.93 3.03
N MET A 572 6.55 -6.54 2.13
CA MET A 572 6.56 -5.23 1.48
C MET A 572 6.69 -4.07 2.49
N HIS A 573 5.85 -4.03 3.52
CA HIS A 573 5.87 -2.96 4.52
C HIS A 573 6.92 -3.15 5.62
N ALA A 574 7.58 -4.30 5.70
CA ALA A 574 8.44 -4.64 6.83
C ALA A 574 9.91 -4.27 6.64
N SER A 575 10.31 -3.82 5.44
CA SER A 575 11.69 -3.48 5.17
C SER A 575 11.80 -2.27 4.26
N HIS A 576 12.41 -1.21 4.76
CA HIS A 576 12.64 0.02 4.01
C HIS A 576 14.06 0.11 3.51
N ALA A 577 14.23 0.70 2.33
CA ALA A 577 15.53 1.03 1.78
C ALA A 577 15.65 2.54 1.58
N ARG A 578 16.85 3.09 1.84
CA ARG A 578 17.17 4.50 1.61
C ARG A 578 18.66 4.72 1.44
N LEU A 579 19.04 5.92 0.99
CA LEU A 579 20.40 6.42 1.10
C LEU A 579 20.67 6.91 2.52
N GLU A 580 21.55 6.21 3.25
CA GLU A 580 22.00 6.59 4.59
C GLU A 580 23.48 6.98 4.51
N GLY A 581 23.79 8.24 4.81
CA GLY A 581 25.18 8.74 4.75
C GLY A 581 25.83 8.57 3.37
N GLY A 582 25.04 8.65 2.29
CA GLY A 582 25.49 8.44 0.91
C GLY A 582 25.68 6.98 0.51
N ARG A 583 25.33 6.01 1.36
CA ARG A 583 25.32 4.58 1.05
C ARG A 583 23.90 4.08 0.88
N VAL A 584 23.68 3.19 -0.09
CA VAL A 584 22.44 2.43 -0.15
C VAL A 584 22.35 1.49 1.06
N SER A 585 21.18 1.43 1.67
CA SER A 585 20.96 0.66 2.88
C SER A 585 19.53 0.17 2.99
N ARG A 586 19.33 -0.90 3.79
CA ARG A 586 18.02 -1.48 4.08
C ARG A 586 17.90 -1.87 5.56
N ALA A 587 16.74 -1.59 6.16
CA ALA A 587 16.41 -2.03 7.51
C ALA A 587 15.68 -3.38 7.50
N ALA A 588 15.97 -4.24 8.48
CA ALA A 588 15.23 -5.48 8.73
C ALA A 588 14.16 -5.23 9.80
N GLY A 589 12.97 -4.80 9.39
CA GLY A 589 11.90 -4.39 10.30
C GLY A 589 11.72 -2.88 10.43
N ASN A 590 10.60 -2.51 11.07
CA ASN A 590 10.28 -1.17 11.54
C ASN A 590 9.25 -1.27 12.68
N ARG A 591 8.85 -0.14 13.26
CA ARG A 591 7.87 -0.11 14.38
C ARG A 591 6.52 -0.76 14.06
N VAL A 592 6.07 -0.71 12.80
CA VAL A 592 4.79 -1.27 12.34
C VAL A 592 4.91 -2.77 12.04
N PHE A 593 6.11 -3.22 11.65
CA PHE A 593 6.46 -4.61 11.37
C PHE A 593 7.73 -5.00 12.15
N PRO A 594 7.64 -5.11 13.48
CA PRO A 594 8.80 -5.42 14.29
C PRO A 594 9.38 -6.80 13.98
N ASN A 595 8.56 -7.75 13.50
CA ASN A 595 9.03 -9.06 13.03
C ASN A 595 9.64 -9.07 11.60
N GLY A 596 9.86 -7.89 11.01
CA GLY A 596 10.42 -7.77 9.67
C GLY A 596 11.81 -8.38 9.52
N PHE A 597 12.15 -8.73 8.28
CA PHE A 597 13.38 -9.46 7.98
C PHE A 597 13.97 -9.07 6.62
N ILE A 598 15.25 -9.40 6.45
CA ILE A 598 15.96 -9.41 5.17
C ILE A 598 16.45 -10.85 4.98
N GLU A 599 16.01 -11.52 3.92
CA GLU A 599 16.49 -12.86 3.59
C GLU A 599 17.05 -12.88 2.17
N CYS A 600 18.18 -13.57 1.99
CA CYS A 600 18.83 -13.69 0.69
C CYS A 600 19.59 -15.00 0.52
N GLU A 601 19.87 -15.35 -0.74
CA GLU A 601 20.69 -16.50 -1.13
C GLU A 601 22.04 -15.99 -1.67
N LEU A 602 23.14 -16.56 -1.17
CA LEU A 602 24.51 -16.21 -1.55
C LEU A 602 25.28 -17.47 -1.99
N ALA A 603 26.13 -17.34 -3.00
CA ALA A 603 26.98 -18.44 -3.43
C ALA A 603 28.12 -18.73 -2.44
N LEU A 604 28.50 -20.01 -2.36
CA LEU A 604 29.63 -20.50 -1.59
C LEU A 604 30.79 -20.93 -2.52
N PRO A 605 32.04 -20.84 -2.04
CA PRO A 605 33.19 -21.33 -2.81
C PRO A 605 33.14 -22.86 -2.93
N PRO A 606 33.52 -23.45 -4.09
CA PRO A 606 33.55 -24.89 -4.28
C PRO A 606 34.48 -25.60 -3.28
N GLY A 607 33.95 -26.52 -2.47
CA GLY A 607 34.73 -27.40 -1.58
C GLY A 607 35.52 -26.70 -0.47
N GLY A 608 35.32 -25.41 -0.24
CA GLY A 608 36.09 -24.58 0.69
C GLY A 608 35.33 -24.19 1.95
N ARG A 609 36.06 -23.79 2.98
CA ARG A 609 35.51 -23.04 4.12
C ARG A 609 35.16 -21.63 3.65
N ALA A 610 33.99 -21.14 4.05
CA ALA A 610 33.54 -19.80 3.74
C ALA A 610 33.31 -19.00 5.02
N ARG A 611 33.39 -17.69 4.90
CA ARG A 611 33.03 -16.74 5.95
C ARG A 611 31.89 -15.88 5.45
N LEU A 612 30.89 -15.68 6.28
CA LEU A 612 29.85 -14.69 6.05
C LEU A 612 30.29 -13.35 6.61
N ARG A 613 29.99 -12.27 5.91
CA ARG A 613 30.16 -10.90 6.36
C ARG A 613 28.88 -10.11 6.20
N VAL A 614 28.51 -9.36 7.23
CA VAL A 614 27.44 -8.36 7.22
C VAL A 614 28.04 -7.00 7.53
N GLU A 615 27.77 -6.00 6.69
CA GLU A 615 28.11 -4.60 6.97
C GLU A 615 26.83 -3.81 7.31
N GLY A 616 26.85 -3.05 8.40
CA GLY A 616 25.70 -2.25 8.82
C GLY A 616 26.05 -1.15 9.83
N ASP A 617 25.04 -0.34 10.17
CA ASP A 617 25.13 0.66 11.22
C ASP A 617 25.05 0.02 12.60
N LYS A 618 26.12 0.15 13.39
CA LYS A 618 26.22 -0.41 14.73
C LYS A 618 25.30 0.25 15.75
N THR A 619 24.92 1.52 15.54
CA THR A 619 24.23 2.34 16.56
C THR A 619 22.85 1.81 16.95
N LYS A 620 22.22 0.99 16.09
CA LYS A 620 20.87 0.43 16.27
C LYS A 620 20.82 -1.09 16.16
N SER A 621 21.93 -1.76 16.46
CA SER A 621 22.08 -3.21 16.23
C SER A 621 21.60 -4.11 17.38
N ALA A 622 21.24 -3.54 18.53
CA ALA A 622 20.83 -4.31 19.71
C ALA A 622 19.60 -5.18 19.44
N GLY A 623 19.73 -6.50 19.51
CA GLY A 623 18.64 -7.45 19.17
C GLY A 623 18.60 -7.85 17.69
N LEU A 624 19.57 -7.43 16.87
CA LEU A 624 19.76 -7.97 15.52
C LEU A 624 20.30 -9.40 15.63
N SER A 625 19.68 -10.30 14.87
CA SER A 625 20.04 -11.71 14.83
C SER A 625 20.13 -12.21 13.39
N LEU A 626 20.91 -13.26 13.20
CA LEU A 626 21.18 -13.88 11.91
C LEU A 626 20.94 -15.39 12.01
N ALA A 627 20.15 -15.94 11.10
CA ALA A 627 19.99 -17.38 10.90
C ALA A 627 20.60 -17.80 9.55
N ILE A 628 21.20 -18.98 9.52
CA ILE A 628 21.83 -19.59 8.34
C ILE A 628 21.08 -20.87 8.03
N ASP A 629 20.56 -21.03 6.80
CA ASP A 629 19.81 -22.18 6.31
C ASP A 629 18.66 -22.62 7.23
N GLY A 630 17.97 -21.64 7.84
CA GLY A 630 16.88 -21.88 8.80
C GLY A 630 17.34 -22.47 10.15
N GLY A 631 18.64 -22.52 10.40
CA GLY A 631 19.21 -22.92 11.69
C GLY A 631 18.98 -21.89 12.81
N PRO A 632 19.49 -22.17 14.02
CA PRO A 632 19.35 -21.29 15.17
C PRO A 632 19.90 -19.89 14.89
N ALA A 633 19.18 -18.86 15.34
CA ALA A 633 19.62 -17.47 15.20
C ALA A 633 20.79 -17.17 16.14
N VAL A 634 21.80 -16.46 15.63
CA VAL A 634 22.94 -15.94 16.40
C VAL A 634 22.87 -14.42 16.49
N ALA A 635 23.27 -13.86 17.61
CA ALA A 635 23.31 -12.41 17.79
C ALA A 635 24.36 -11.76 16.87
N VAL A 636 23.98 -10.68 16.19
CA VAL A 636 24.87 -9.91 15.32
C VAL A 636 25.49 -8.78 16.15
N ALA A 637 26.75 -8.96 16.55
CA ALA A 637 27.53 -7.94 17.23
C ALA A 637 28.51 -7.30 16.25
N TYR A 638 28.23 -6.07 15.82
CA TYR A 638 29.13 -5.33 14.94
C TYR A 638 30.40 -4.87 15.66
N ASP A 639 31.53 -4.94 14.95
CA ASP A 639 32.80 -4.34 15.37
C ASP A 639 32.76 -2.80 15.29
N GLU A 640 33.89 -2.15 15.61
CA GLU A 640 33.99 -0.69 15.57
C GLU A 640 33.72 -0.08 14.19
N ASN A 641 33.91 -0.86 13.12
CA ASN A 641 33.74 -0.50 11.72
C ASN A 641 32.35 -0.88 11.17
N GLY A 642 31.44 -1.39 12.01
CA GLY A 642 30.11 -1.82 11.56
C GLY A 642 30.12 -3.16 10.83
N ARG A 643 31.05 -4.07 11.18
CA ARG A 643 31.20 -5.38 10.52
C ARG A 643 30.91 -6.52 11.47
N PHE A 644 30.17 -7.51 11.00
CA PHE A 644 29.98 -8.79 11.65
C PHE A 644 30.46 -9.88 10.72
N GLU A 645 31.23 -10.84 11.25
CA GLU A 645 31.73 -11.98 10.50
C GLU A 645 31.55 -13.28 11.28
N CYS A 646 31.18 -14.36 10.59
CA CYS A 646 31.13 -15.71 11.15
C CYS A 646 31.56 -16.76 10.12
N GLU A 647 32.14 -17.87 10.57
CA GLU A 647 32.45 -19.00 9.68
C GLU A 647 31.16 -19.73 9.30
N LEU A 648 31.06 -20.07 8.01
CA LEU A 648 30.02 -20.94 7.49
C LEU A 648 30.52 -22.38 7.54
N ALA A 649 29.73 -23.27 8.17
CA ALA A 649 30.06 -24.68 8.20
C ALA A 649 30.11 -25.26 6.77
N PRO A 650 30.99 -26.24 6.47
CA PRO A 650 30.93 -26.96 5.21
C PRO A 650 29.54 -27.59 5.05
N ALA A 651 28.92 -27.40 3.89
CA ALA A 651 27.59 -27.93 3.56
C ALA A 651 27.55 -29.45 3.81
N SER A 652 27.13 -29.85 5.02
CA SER A 652 27.02 -31.23 5.44
C SER A 652 25.54 -31.57 5.52
N GLY A 653 24.98 -32.01 4.40
CA GLY A 653 23.63 -32.58 4.36
C GLY A 653 22.66 -32.04 3.32
N HIS A 654 23.08 -31.26 2.32
CA HIS A 654 22.17 -30.86 1.24
C HIS A 654 21.79 -32.08 0.39
N SER A 655 20.54 -32.51 0.49
CA SER A 655 20.01 -33.75 -0.09
C SER A 655 19.56 -33.61 -1.55
N SER A 656 19.81 -32.47 -2.21
CA SER A 656 19.52 -32.28 -3.63
C SER A 656 20.71 -31.65 -4.37
N ALA A 657 20.94 -32.10 -5.61
CA ALA A 657 22.04 -31.65 -6.46
C ALA A 657 21.95 -30.14 -6.84
N GLU A 658 20.79 -29.51 -6.67
CA GLU A 658 20.56 -28.08 -6.97
C GLU A 658 20.96 -27.13 -5.82
N GLN A 659 21.12 -27.63 -4.59
CA GLN A 659 21.53 -26.82 -3.42
C GLN A 659 23.03 -26.84 -3.17
N GLN A 660 23.81 -27.58 -3.96
CA GLN A 660 25.27 -27.60 -3.82
C GLN A 660 25.87 -26.24 -4.19
N GLY A 661 26.14 -25.39 -3.19
CA GLY A 661 26.91 -24.15 -3.36
C GLY A 661 26.16 -22.84 -3.11
N LEU A 662 24.96 -22.86 -2.53
CA LEU A 662 24.27 -21.66 -2.02
C LEU A 662 24.10 -21.75 -0.50
N VAL A 663 23.98 -20.59 0.15
CA VAL A 663 23.58 -20.45 1.56
C VAL A 663 22.44 -19.45 1.67
N THR A 664 21.43 -19.76 2.46
CA THR A 664 20.33 -18.84 2.79
C THR A 664 20.66 -18.10 4.07
N ILE A 665 20.68 -16.77 4.00
CA ILE A 665 20.93 -15.89 5.14
C ILE A 665 19.65 -15.14 5.47
N ARG A 666 19.25 -15.13 6.75
CA ARG A 666 18.10 -14.37 7.24
C ARG A 666 18.50 -13.48 8.40
N LEU A 667 18.37 -12.17 8.22
CA LEU A 667 18.53 -11.15 9.25
C LEU A 667 17.18 -10.72 9.80
N GLN A 668 17.05 -10.68 11.12
CA GLN A 668 15.85 -10.29 11.85
C GLN A 668 16.19 -9.41 13.05
N LYS A 669 15.27 -8.54 13.44
CA LYS A 669 15.43 -7.61 14.56
C LYS A 669 14.27 -7.74 15.55
N SER A 670 14.55 -7.67 16.85
CA SER A 670 13.55 -7.46 17.90
C SER A 670 13.70 -6.09 18.56
N GLY A 671 12.64 -5.52 19.17
CA GLY A 671 12.69 -4.23 19.85
C GLY A 671 12.57 -3.00 18.94
N ALA A 672 12.76 -1.80 19.50
CA ALA A 672 12.31 -0.54 18.88
C ALA A 672 13.27 0.15 17.88
N ASP A 673 14.55 -0.20 17.88
CA ASP A 673 15.58 0.42 17.01
C ASP A 673 15.99 -0.49 15.86
N TYR A 674 16.02 -0.02 14.61
CA TYR A 674 16.31 -0.87 13.44
C TYR A 674 17.61 -0.43 12.76
N PRO A 675 18.62 -1.32 12.60
CA PRO A 675 19.89 -0.97 11.99
C PRO A 675 19.80 -0.92 10.46
N TRP A 676 20.58 -0.01 9.87
CA TRP A 676 20.75 0.05 8.42
C TRP A 676 21.80 -0.98 7.98
N ILE A 677 21.38 -1.96 7.19
CA ILE A 677 22.26 -2.96 6.58
C ILE A 677 22.70 -2.45 5.22
N TYR A 678 24.00 -2.41 4.97
CA TYR A 678 24.58 -1.92 3.71
C TYR A 678 24.88 -3.07 2.73
N GLY A 679 25.27 -4.23 3.23
CA GLY A 679 25.51 -5.39 2.39
C GLY A 679 25.80 -6.67 3.16
N ILE A 680 25.67 -7.78 2.47
CA ILE A 680 25.89 -9.14 2.97
C ILE A 680 26.70 -9.88 1.92
N GLY A 681 27.77 -10.57 2.30
CA GLY A 681 28.59 -11.32 1.36
C GLY A 681 29.29 -12.53 1.94
N THR A 682 29.67 -13.45 1.07
CA THR A 682 30.43 -14.66 1.39
C THR A 682 31.86 -14.51 0.90
N LEU A 683 32.82 -14.90 1.73
CA LEU A 683 34.25 -14.83 1.44
C LEU A 683 34.89 -16.21 1.59
N THR A 684 35.94 -16.49 0.83
CA THR A 684 36.82 -17.64 1.06
C THR A 684 37.61 -17.45 2.36
N VAL A 685 37.77 -18.53 3.12
CA VAL A 685 38.71 -18.56 4.25
C VAL A 685 40.06 -19.02 3.69
N SER A 686 41.07 -18.16 3.80
CA SER A 686 42.46 -18.44 3.42
C SER A 686 43.14 -19.42 4.36
#